data_AF-Q4AAD5-F1
#
_entry.id   AF-Q4AAD5-F1
#
_cell.length_a   1.000
_cell.length_b   1.000
_cell.length_c   1.000
_cell.angle_alpha   90.00
_cell.angle_beta   90.00
_cell.angle_gamma   90.00
#
_symmetry.space_group_name_H-M   'P 1'
#
loop_
_entity.id
_entity.type
_entity.pdbx_description
1 polymer ?
#
loop_
_entity_poly.entity_id
_entity_poly.type
_entity_poly.pdbx_seq_one_letter_code
_entity_poly.pdbx_strand_id
1 'polypeptide(L)'
;MKLAKLLKKPFWLITTIAGISLSLSAAVGIVVGINSYNKSYYSYLNQIPSQLKVTKNAKISQEKFDSIVLNLKIKDNFKKWSAKTVLTAAKSDLYRYNLVSAFDLSELINNDYSVSFDLENAVVDQNSIKNVVIYAKSDKDQITYSKQIVLKGFGNTEQARTNFDFSQIDSSKSFVDLSRANLTLMEFQILLAQNFENERGSNWFSRLERALVASKASLSLYNSLGEPVFLGPDYQLDPVLDRKKLLTLLNKDGKLVLGLNLVQISTKKTMNLNLEVRGAISNQEISKILKSWLETNLQGKLKTKDDLQMALVKDKISLSDYWYGSPNSKANTSQILTKSKEFKDLFDLSETNFFLNTKIGTVYLSIIPKLLDPSQISVVDKKKLVENQKIRFEITASLKRKAIDKKFIIQDLPVFVDLKVDFNKYQAAVAQMFGTIKAVKEFSMPEDQDAKTLSSNEIKQRVDRLFELAKTVTNLENPSEEVLKSIYLLNTGKYLVDQDQEKVKQELKTVIEGLKSKANTQKTEKNSPTQPKKPEVSLAKTTENSAKTVKVSTFAEEAKGQSQSQQTQPVSTSSPQTSQNLNSNSTTSTNLALENEKFGTSIWTAFNFANIYNLENTKSEYEISTLGNKLFFDFKLVDKTNQNLILAQSKISLNNIINSNKSAYDIIKKFNPDVFLDGTINYQDQGKDKKEFILKDLSDNKLIFKSEDAIQTDQGLELRKPLKLQSKPSNPEKEISTSLYTGAIYLVFDAKNISDGNWINLLADRKGKGLVIKVKNSDNNIPKTKEIVENGTYLYEILAGKDSIKVNSYFFPTKYPKRVKRLNFKINPKDTLPNFFTLEWFHLDWYQIGPGEQNKKPQQNAKKEPTIILKTLAIFNDKSFAEKGSLTKRSELINGLIRNYVKK
;
A
#
# COMPACT_ATOMS: atom_id res chain seq x y z
N MET A 1 -1.16 73.01 14.63
CA MET A 1 0.15 72.44 14.20
C MET A 1 -0.09 71.50 13.02
N LYS A 2 0.90 71.28 12.14
CA LYS A 2 0.74 70.64 10.80
C LYS A 2 0.09 69.25 10.87
N LEU A 3 -0.97 68.99 10.08
CA LEU A 3 -0.93 68.34 8.74
C LEU A 3 -0.24 66.95 8.79
N ALA A 4 -0.98 65.86 8.56
CA ALA A 4 -1.06 65.14 7.26
C ALA A 4 -0.44 63.74 7.42
N LYS A 5 -0.76 62.66 6.69
CA LYS A 5 -1.74 62.25 5.63
C LYS A 5 -1.44 60.74 5.39
N LEU A 6 -2.26 59.83 4.86
CA LEU A 6 -3.67 59.78 4.45
C LEU A 6 -4.01 58.28 4.12
N LEU A 7 -5.26 57.84 4.34
CA LEU A 7 -6.11 56.90 3.54
C LEU A 7 -5.50 55.65 2.81
N LYS A 8 -6.23 54.52 2.69
CA LYS A 8 -7.61 54.41 2.17
C LYS A 8 -8.52 53.39 2.88
N LYS A 9 -9.81 53.74 2.92
CA LYS A 9 -11.03 52.98 3.34
C LYS A 9 -11.57 52.14 2.13
N PRO A 10 -12.87 51.73 2.00
CA PRO A 10 -14.03 51.65 2.94
C PRO A 10 -14.77 50.28 2.93
N PHE A 11 -15.70 49.98 3.85
CA PHE A 11 -17.18 50.23 3.83
C PHE A 11 -17.79 49.63 5.16
N TRP A 12 -19.00 49.91 5.69
CA TRP A 12 -20.13 50.80 5.34
C TRP A 12 -20.87 51.36 6.61
N LEU A 13 -22.18 51.09 6.80
CA LEU A 13 -23.14 51.63 7.79
C LEU A 13 -23.89 50.49 8.54
N ILE A 14 -24.44 50.55 9.77
CA ILE A 14 -25.23 51.51 10.62
C ILE A 14 -26.77 51.24 10.62
N THR A 15 -27.38 51.23 11.82
CA THR A 15 -28.83 51.24 12.19
C THR A 15 -29.70 50.02 11.76
N THR A 16 -30.84 49.67 12.39
CA THR A 16 -31.78 50.43 13.25
C THR A 16 -32.46 49.52 14.31
N ILE A 17 -32.72 50.02 15.52
CA ILE A 17 -33.84 49.55 16.37
C ILE A 17 -34.92 50.63 16.31
N ALA A 18 -36.07 50.31 15.71
CA ALA A 18 -37.29 51.11 15.76
C ALA A 18 -38.48 50.13 15.65
N GLY A 19 -39.52 50.33 16.45
CA GLY A 19 -40.56 49.33 16.66
C GLY A 19 -41.61 49.24 15.56
N ILE A 20 -42.35 48.13 15.56
CA ILE A 20 -43.65 48.00 14.89
C ILE A 20 -44.63 47.40 15.88
N SER A 21 -45.67 48.16 16.20
CA SER A 21 -46.91 47.68 16.82
C SER A 21 -47.80 47.03 15.76
N LEU A 22 -48.41 45.88 16.09
CA LEU A 22 -49.66 45.35 15.50
C LEU A 22 -49.81 45.35 13.96
N SER A 23 -49.60 44.18 13.34
CA SER A 23 -50.62 43.53 12.50
C SER A 23 -50.20 42.11 12.08
N LEU A 24 -51.17 41.27 11.71
CA LEU A 24 -51.00 39.86 11.36
C LEU A 24 -50.30 39.63 9.99
N SER A 25 -49.97 38.36 9.74
CA SER A 25 -49.57 37.76 8.45
C SER A 25 -48.24 38.19 7.79
N ALA A 26 -47.15 37.55 8.24
CA ALA A 26 -46.21 36.85 7.35
C ALA A 26 -45.32 35.89 8.16
N ALA A 27 -45.39 34.58 7.88
CA ALA A 27 -44.52 33.59 8.51
C ALA A 27 -43.12 33.60 7.87
N VAL A 28 -42.25 34.51 8.33
CA VAL A 28 -40.82 34.49 8.00
C VAL A 28 -40.04 34.11 9.25
N GLY A 29 -39.56 32.85 9.31
CA GLY A 29 -38.78 32.34 10.43
C GLY A 29 -37.44 33.07 10.56
N ILE A 30 -37.34 34.03 11.48
CA ILE A 30 -36.15 34.86 11.63
C ILE A 30 -34.99 34.04 12.22
N VAL A 31 -33.80 34.25 11.65
CA VAL A 31 -32.51 33.55 11.84
C VAL A 31 -31.87 33.77 13.23
N VAL A 32 -32.67 33.94 14.29
CA VAL A 32 -32.16 34.11 15.67
C VAL A 32 -31.69 32.77 16.24
N GLY A 33 -32.51 31.71 16.09
CA GLY A 33 -32.22 30.39 16.67
C GLY A 33 -31.01 29.68 16.05
N ILE A 34 -30.65 29.99 14.81
CA ILE A 34 -29.45 29.44 14.17
C ILE A 34 -28.18 29.94 14.89
N ASN A 35 -28.14 31.18 15.37
CA ASN A 35 -26.93 31.73 15.99
C ASN A 35 -26.74 31.24 17.43
N SER A 36 -27.81 31.11 18.24
CA SER A 36 -27.73 30.51 19.59
C SER A 36 -27.44 29.01 19.53
N TYR A 37 -28.14 28.27 18.67
CA TYR A 37 -27.91 26.84 18.50
C TYR A 37 -26.53 26.55 17.92
N ASN A 38 -26.10 27.26 16.86
CA ASN A 38 -24.77 27.04 16.29
C ASN A 38 -23.66 27.51 17.24
N LYS A 39 -23.81 28.62 17.98
CA LYS A 39 -22.83 28.95 19.02
C LYS A 39 -22.75 27.84 20.07
N SER A 40 -23.87 27.32 20.57
CA SER A 40 -23.85 26.23 21.55
C SER A 40 -23.31 24.91 20.99
N TYR A 41 -23.60 24.56 19.74
CA TYR A 41 -23.21 23.28 19.12
C TYR A 41 -21.78 23.30 18.54
N TYR A 42 -21.35 24.41 17.94
CA TYR A 42 -20.00 24.53 17.40
C TYR A 42 -18.96 24.97 18.44
N SER A 43 -19.34 25.64 19.54
CA SER A 43 -18.47 25.71 20.74
C SER A 43 -18.31 24.35 21.41
N TYR A 44 -19.37 23.52 21.43
CA TYR A 44 -19.30 22.11 21.84
C TYR A 44 -18.34 21.28 20.96
N LEU A 45 -18.08 21.69 19.71
CA LEU A 45 -17.13 21.03 18.80
C LEU A 45 -15.77 21.76 18.65
N ASN A 46 -15.56 22.92 19.29
CA ASN A 46 -14.42 23.83 19.04
C ASN A 46 -14.19 24.12 17.54
N GLN A 47 -15.26 24.38 16.80
CA GLN A 47 -15.25 24.60 15.35
C GLN A 47 -15.97 25.89 14.96
N ILE A 48 -15.72 26.38 13.74
CA ILE A 48 -16.45 27.52 13.17
C ILE A 48 -17.77 27.00 12.58
N PRO A 49 -18.93 27.65 12.84
CA PRO A 49 -20.21 27.23 12.32
C PRO A 49 -20.25 27.02 10.80
N SER A 50 -20.67 25.84 10.38
CA SER A 50 -21.05 25.58 8.99
C SER A 50 -22.45 26.16 8.75
N GLN A 51 -22.68 26.83 7.61
CA GLN A 51 -24.04 27.21 7.22
C GLN A 51 -24.86 25.94 6.90
N LEU A 52 -25.95 25.74 7.65
CA LEU A 52 -26.89 24.64 7.40
C LEU A 52 -27.61 24.87 6.06
N LYS A 53 -27.56 23.88 5.16
CA LYS A 53 -28.39 23.89 3.95
C LYS A 53 -29.78 23.37 4.30
N VAL A 54 -30.82 24.14 3.98
CA VAL A 54 -32.21 23.72 4.18
C VAL A 54 -32.57 22.61 3.18
N THR A 55 -32.80 21.41 3.69
CA THR A 55 -33.21 20.24 2.88
C THR A 55 -34.70 20.34 2.52
N LYS A 56 -35.08 20.10 1.26
CA LYS A 56 -36.49 20.24 0.79
C LYS A 56 -37.48 19.18 1.31
N ASN A 57 -37.01 18.16 2.03
CA ASN A 57 -37.80 16.96 2.37
C ASN A 57 -38.04 16.79 3.89
N ALA A 58 -38.44 17.86 4.59
CA ALA A 58 -38.75 17.82 6.02
C ALA A 58 -40.06 17.05 6.29
N LYS A 59 -40.08 16.13 7.27
CA LYS A 59 -41.31 15.43 7.69
C LYS A 59 -42.40 16.34 8.28
N ILE A 60 -41.99 17.45 8.89
CA ILE A 60 -42.86 18.43 9.57
C ILE A 60 -42.54 19.80 8.96
N SER A 61 -43.54 20.58 8.59
CA SER A 61 -43.37 21.96 8.11
C SER A 61 -43.26 22.97 9.26
N GLN A 62 -42.75 24.18 8.99
CA GLN A 62 -42.74 25.27 9.97
C GLN A 62 -44.13 25.57 10.53
N GLU A 63 -45.16 25.60 9.67
CA GLU A 63 -46.56 25.86 10.06
C GLU A 63 -47.12 24.76 10.97
N LYS A 64 -46.77 23.50 10.68
CA LYS A 64 -47.17 22.35 11.50
C LYS A 64 -46.44 22.35 12.84
N PHE A 65 -45.14 22.65 12.87
CA PHE A 65 -44.39 22.90 14.11
C PHE A 65 -45.03 24.02 14.92
N ASP A 66 -45.29 25.18 14.31
CA ASP A 66 -45.92 26.34 14.93
C ASP A 66 -47.28 26.01 15.57
N SER A 67 -48.09 25.19 14.89
CA SER A 67 -49.39 24.70 15.37
C SER A 67 -49.26 23.75 16.57
N ILE A 68 -48.28 22.85 16.56
CA ILE A 68 -48.00 21.94 17.69
C ILE A 68 -47.61 22.76 18.93
N VAL A 69 -46.64 23.67 18.78
CA VAL A 69 -46.00 24.32 19.93
C VAL A 69 -46.83 25.45 20.56
N LEU A 70 -47.79 26.00 19.83
CA LEU A 70 -48.75 26.96 20.40
C LEU A 70 -49.88 26.28 21.21
N ASN A 71 -50.11 24.98 20.99
CA ASN A 71 -51.24 24.23 21.57
C ASN A 71 -50.78 23.10 22.52
N LEU A 72 -49.59 23.24 23.11
CA LEU A 72 -49.03 22.23 24.02
C LEU A 72 -49.94 21.98 25.23
N LYS A 73 -50.30 20.71 25.44
CA LYS A 73 -51.06 20.27 26.61
C LYS A 73 -50.10 19.87 27.72
N ILE A 74 -50.31 20.42 28.91
CA ILE A 74 -49.66 19.97 30.13
C ILE A 74 -50.20 18.60 30.56
N LYS A 75 -49.33 17.69 31.00
CA LYS A 75 -49.71 16.36 31.49
C LYS A 75 -50.37 16.46 32.88
N ASP A 76 -51.27 15.53 33.18
CA ASP A 76 -52.14 15.61 34.37
C ASP A 76 -51.38 15.67 35.70
N ASN A 77 -50.23 15.02 35.79
CA ASN A 77 -49.36 15.03 36.96
C ASN A 77 -48.71 16.41 37.24
N PHE A 78 -48.69 17.33 36.26
CA PHE A 78 -48.18 18.70 36.44
C PHE A 78 -49.28 19.75 36.61
N LYS A 79 -50.56 19.45 36.33
CA LYS A 79 -51.69 20.40 36.49
C LYS A 79 -51.89 20.89 37.92
N LYS A 80 -51.37 20.17 38.93
CA LYS A 80 -51.43 20.53 40.34
C LYS A 80 -50.33 21.51 40.79
N TRP A 81 -49.35 21.78 39.94
CA TRP A 81 -48.17 22.59 40.28
C TRP A 81 -48.31 24.03 39.83
N SER A 82 -47.90 25.01 40.64
CA SER A 82 -47.89 26.41 40.21
C SER A 82 -46.80 26.71 39.17
N ALA A 83 -47.07 27.64 38.26
CA ALA A 83 -46.11 28.10 37.26
C ALA A 83 -44.82 28.65 37.90
N LYS A 84 -44.93 29.29 39.07
CA LYS A 84 -43.82 29.79 39.88
C LYS A 84 -42.93 28.66 40.40
N THR A 85 -43.52 27.67 41.08
CA THR A 85 -42.79 26.50 41.60
C THR A 85 -42.02 25.79 40.47
N VAL A 86 -42.69 25.57 39.35
CA VAL A 86 -42.12 24.86 38.20
C VAL A 86 -41.02 25.67 37.50
N LEU A 87 -41.17 26.99 37.34
CA LEU A 87 -40.13 27.83 36.76
C LEU A 87 -38.91 27.95 37.67
N THR A 88 -39.11 28.11 38.98
CA THR A 88 -38.01 28.13 39.97
C THR A 88 -37.25 26.80 39.96
N ALA A 89 -37.96 25.66 39.89
CA ALA A 89 -37.34 24.34 39.77
C ALA A 89 -36.54 24.16 38.46
N ALA A 90 -37.06 24.67 37.34
CA ALA A 90 -36.39 24.61 36.05
C ALA A 90 -35.18 25.54 35.94
N LYS A 91 -35.18 26.67 36.68
CA LYS A 91 -34.08 27.63 36.77
C LYS A 91 -33.06 27.35 37.87
N SER A 92 -33.37 26.49 38.84
CA SER A 92 -32.45 26.11 39.94
C SER A 92 -31.23 25.37 39.41
N ASP A 93 -30.02 25.81 39.74
CA ASP A 93 -28.76 25.16 39.30
C ASP A 93 -28.62 23.70 39.79
N LEU A 94 -29.17 23.37 40.96
CA LEU A 94 -29.16 21.99 41.47
C LEU A 94 -30.24 21.13 40.80
N TYR A 95 -31.49 21.58 40.72
CA TYR A 95 -32.59 20.72 40.26
C TYR A 95 -32.78 20.70 38.74
N ARG A 96 -32.57 21.85 38.07
CA ARG A 96 -32.64 22.07 36.61
C ARG A 96 -33.75 21.30 35.91
N TYR A 97 -34.95 21.35 36.49
CA TYR A 97 -36.05 20.49 36.10
C TYR A 97 -36.39 20.60 34.60
N ASN A 98 -36.35 19.48 33.89
CA ASN A 98 -36.61 19.47 32.44
C ASN A 98 -38.09 19.70 32.13
N LEU A 99 -38.47 20.97 32.03
CA LEU A 99 -39.82 21.45 31.80
C LEU A 99 -40.45 20.93 30.48
N VAL A 100 -39.64 20.52 29.51
CA VAL A 100 -40.11 19.86 28.27
C VAL A 100 -40.94 18.62 28.59
N SER A 101 -40.55 17.88 29.63
CA SER A 101 -41.22 16.63 30.02
C SER A 101 -42.64 16.81 30.57
N ALA A 102 -43.00 18.01 31.03
CA ALA A 102 -44.31 18.33 31.54
C ALA A 102 -45.40 18.50 30.47
N PHE A 103 -44.99 18.62 29.19
CA PHE A 103 -45.89 18.85 28.05
C PHE A 103 -45.94 17.64 27.12
N ASP A 104 -47.06 17.50 26.41
CA ASP A 104 -47.17 16.55 25.30
C ASP A 104 -46.50 17.11 24.04
N LEU A 105 -45.43 16.45 23.64
CA LEU A 105 -44.61 16.75 22.46
C LEU A 105 -44.45 15.52 21.56
N SER A 106 -45.33 14.52 21.74
CA SER A 106 -45.21 13.20 21.13
C SER A 106 -45.15 13.25 19.60
N GLU A 107 -45.88 14.18 18.97
CA GLU A 107 -45.88 14.36 17.52
C GLU A 107 -44.51 14.80 16.95
N LEU A 108 -43.73 15.60 17.70
CA LEU A 108 -42.37 15.97 17.30
C LEU A 108 -41.40 14.81 17.57
N ILE A 109 -41.48 14.20 18.76
CA ILE A 109 -40.57 13.13 19.19
C ILE A 109 -40.70 11.90 18.29
N ASN A 110 -41.93 11.49 17.94
CA ASN A 110 -42.19 10.37 17.02
C ASN A 110 -41.70 10.63 15.58
N ASN A 111 -41.37 11.87 15.25
CA ASN A 111 -40.80 12.26 13.96
C ASN A 111 -39.29 12.53 14.01
N ASP A 112 -38.58 11.96 14.99
CA ASP A 112 -37.13 12.05 15.20
C ASP A 112 -36.64 13.46 15.62
N TYR A 113 -37.51 14.35 16.11
CA TYR A 113 -37.10 15.68 16.60
C TYR A 113 -36.69 15.68 18.08
N SER A 114 -35.47 16.15 18.35
CA SER A 114 -35.01 16.53 19.70
C SER A 114 -35.56 17.90 20.09
N VAL A 115 -36.29 17.99 21.21
CA VAL A 115 -36.95 19.24 21.66
C VAL A 115 -36.27 19.78 22.93
N SER A 116 -36.13 21.11 23.04
CA SER A 116 -35.66 21.79 24.25
C SER A 116 -36.37 23.13 24.47
N PHE A 117 -36.50 23.55 25.73
CA PHE A 117 -36.96 24.90 26.10
C PHE A 117 -35.76 25.74 26.55
N ASP A 118 -35.74 26.99 26.12
CA ASP A 118 -34.92 28.06 26.66
C ASP A 118 -35.80 28.94 27.56
N LEU A 119 -35.30 29.12 28.78
CA LEU A 119 -36.01 29.73 29.89
C LEU A 119 -35.30 31.00 30.38
N GLU A 120 -34.23 31.47 29.75
CA GLU A 120 -33.42 32.61 30.21
C GLU A 120 -34.34 33.80 30.55
N ASN A 121 -35.10 34.25 29.57
CA ASN A 121 -36.05 35.36 29.66
C ASN A 121 -37.46 34.95 30.14
N ALA A 122 -37.66 33.70 30.54
CA ALA A 122 -38.97 33.20 30.94
C ALA A 122 -39.41 33.76 32.30
N VAL A 123 -40.68 34.16 32.40
CA VAL A 123 -41.29 34.79 33.57
C VAL A 123 -42.65 34.17 33.88
N VAL A 124 -43.01 34.15 35.16
CA VAL A 124 -44.33 33.68 35.63
C VAL A 124 -45.37 34.74 35.31
N ASP A 125 -46.52 34.31 34.80
CA ASP A 125 -47.73 35.13 34.76
C ASP A 125 -48.94 34.27 35.15
N GLN A 126 -49.47 34.51 36.35
CA GLN A 126 -50.54 33.72 36.97
C GLN A 126 -50.25 32.21 36.91
N ASN A 127 -51.07 31.46 36.15
CA ASN A 127 -50.97 30.01 35.94
C ASN A 127 -50.23 29.64 34.64
N SER A 128 -49.36 30.53 34.16
CA SER A 128 -48.60 30.37 32.92
C SER A 128 -47.14 30.82 33.06
N ILE A 129 -46.30 30.38 32.13
CA ILE A 129 -44.91 30.83 31.99
C ILE A 129 -44.79 31.48 30.60
N LYS A 130 -44.55 32.78 30.57
CA LYS A 130 -44.34 33.58 29.35
C LYS A 130 -42.88 33.58 28.93
N ASN A 131 -42.62 33.98 27.68
CA ASN A 131 -41.29 34.19 27.10
C ASN A 131 -40.39 32.93 27.08
N VAL A 132 -40.99 31.75 26.97
CA VAL A 132 -40.25 30.50 26.73
C VAL A 132 -39.95 30.38 25.25
N VAL A 133 -38.71 30.10 24.86
CA VAL A 133 -38.38 29.78 23.47
C VAL A 133 -38.21 28.27 23.33
N ILE A 134 -39.09 27.63 22.56
CA ILE A 134 -38.94 26.21 22.22
C ILE A 134 -38.05 26.08 20.99
N TYR A 135 -37.18 25.06 20.99
CA TYR A 135 -36.38 24.62 19.86
C TYR A 135 -36.66 23.14 19.57
N ALA A 136 -36.78 22.76 18.29
CA ALA A 136 -36.89 21.37 17.86
C ALA A 136 -35.93 21.09 16.70
N LYS A 137 -35.13 20.02 16.78
CA LYS A 137 -34.12 19.67 15.76
C LYS A 137 -34.22 18.23 15.29
N SER A 138 -34.17 18.02 13.97
CA SER A 138 -33.89 16.72 13.34
C SER A 138 -32.42 16.66 12.88
N ASP A 139 -31.62 15.78 13.51
CA ASP A 139 -30.25 15.47 13.07
C ASP A 139 -30.25 14.80 11.67
N LYS A 140 -31.32 14.05 11.36
CA LYS A 140 -31.50 13.29 10.13
C LYS A 140 -31.79 14.19 8.93
N ASP A 141 -32.67 15.17 9.11
CA ASP A 141 -33.12 16.07 8.04
C ASP A 141 -32.27 17.36 7.96
N GLN A 142 -31.39 17.57 8.96
CA GLN A 142 -30.52 18.74 9.16
C GLN A 142 -31.29 20.07 9.36
N ILE A 143 -32.42 20.00 10.08
CA ILE A 143 -33.35 21.12 10.27
C ILE A 143 -33.54 21.43 11.75
N THR A 144 -33.62 22.72 12.08
CA THR A 144 -33.95 23.24 13.42
C THR A 144 -35.08 24.27 13.30
N TYR A 145 -36.14 24.10 14.08
CA TYR A 145 -37.23 25.05 14.27
C TYR A 145 -37.13 25.74 15.63
N SER A 146 -37.61 26.98 15.74
CA SER A 146 -37.69 27.72 17.01
C SER A 146 -38.87 28.67 17.07
N LYS A 147 -39.52 28.79 18.23
CA LYS A 147 -40.63 29.74 18.45
C LYS A 147 -40.72 30.20 19.91
N GLN A 148 -41.09 31.46 20.13
CA GLN A 148 -41.45 31.96 21.47
C GLN A 148 -42.92 31.61 21.76
N ILE A 149 -43.18 31.02 22.92
CA ILE A 149 -44.46 30.47 23.34
C ILE A 149 -44.80 30.86 24.78
N VAL A 150 -46.05 30.60 25.18
CA VAL A 150 -46.52 30.70 26.56
C VAL A 150 -46.97 29.32 27.00
N LEU A 151 -46.32 28.77 28.04
CA LEU A 151 -46.68 27.50 28.63
C LEU A 151 -47.86 27.70 29.59
N LYS A 152 -48.95 26.96 29.41
CA LYS A 152 -50.23 27.16 30.12
C LYS A 152 -50.70 25.88 30.82
N GLY A 153 -51.65 26.04 31.75
CA GLY A 153 -52.36 24.93 32.40
C GLY A 153 -51.78 24.49 33.75
N PHE A 154 -50.92 25.31 34.34
CA PHE A 154 -50.45 25.10 35.71
C PHE A 154 -51.57 25.34 36.74
N GLY A 155 -51.39 24.87 37.95
CA GLY A 155 -52.33 25.04 39.07
C GLY A 155 -52.24 26.43 39.71
N ASN A 156 -53.31 26.84 40.38
CA ASN A 156 -53.40 28.16 41.03
C ASN A 156 -52.82 28.20 42.47
N THR A 157 -52.49 27.05 43.05
CA THR A 157 -52.02 26.96 44.45
C THR A 157 -50.51 27.13 44.55
N GLU A 158 -50.04 28.20 45.21
CA GLU A 158 -48.61 28.43 45.50
C GLU A 158 -47.99 27.42 46.47
N GLN A 159 -48.79 26.52 47.06
CA GLN A 159 -48.30 25.42 47.89
C GLN A 159 -47.47 24.45 47.05
N ALA A 160 -46.17 24.75 46.92
CA ALA A 160 -45.16 23.71 46.83
C ALA A 160 -45.45 22.72 47.96
N ARG A 161 -45.63 21.45 47.63
CA ARG A 161 -45.68 20.38 48.63
C ARG A 161 -44.29 20.36 49.28
N THR A 162 -44.13 20.96 50.45
CA THR A 162 -42.84 21.04 51.16
C THR A 162 -42.74 20.05 52.32
N ASN A 163 -43.87 19.46 52.73
CA ASN A 163 -43.95 18.37 53.70
C ASN A 163 -44.12 17.04 52.96
N PHE A 164 -43.01 16.47 52.49
CA PHE A 164 -42.98 15.12 51.90
C PHE A 164 -42.57 14.09 52.96
N ASP A 165 -43.30 12.99 53.09
CA ASP A 165 -42.79 11.83 53.83
C ASP A 165 -41.69 11.12 53.01
N PHE A 166 -40.69 10.54 53.68
CA PHE A 166 -39.57 9.82 53.07
C PHE A 166 -40.03 8.75 52.09
N SER A 167 -41.12 8.05 52.43
CA SER A 167 -41.73 6.99 51.63
C SER A 167 -42.11 7.40 50.20
N GLN A 168 -42.15 8.71 49.93
CA GLN A 168 -42.61 9.25 48.66
C GLN A 168 -41.49 9.43 47.62
N ILE A 169 -40.19 9.30 47.93
CA ILE A 169 -39.15 9.37 46.90
C ILE A 169 -38.87 7.99 46.29
N ASP A 170 -39.03 7.88 44.98
CA ASP A 170 -38.77 6.67 44.21
C ASP A 170 -37.36 6.73 43.60
N SER A 171 -36.44 5.96 44.17
CA SER A 171 -35.05 5.88 43.70
C SER A 171 -34.90 5.24 42.31
N SER A 172 -35.92 4.52 41.80
CA SER A 172 -35.89 3.95 40.44
C SER A 172 -36.26 4.98 39.36
N LYS A 173 -37.01 6.02 39.75
CA LYS A 173 -37.43 7.13 38.87
C LYS A 173 -36.55 8.36 39.02
N SER A 174 -35.84 8.48 40.13
CA SER A 174 -34.91 9.57 40.43
C SER A 174 -33.52 9.33 39.81
N PHE A 175 -32.85 10.41 39.37
CA PHE A 175 -31.57 10.34 38.67
C PHE A 175 -30.73 11.62 38.82
N VAL A 176 -29.44 11.51 38.50
CA VAL A 176 -28.54 12.64 38.25
C VAL A 176 -28.47 12.86 36.74
N ASP A 177 -28.67 14.09 36.27
CA ASP A 177 -28.66 14.41 34.83
C ASP A 177 -27.50 15.35 34.47
N LEU A 178 -26.71 15.00 33.46
CA LEU A 178 -25.64 15.86 32.96
C LEU A 178 -26.18 16.85 31.92
N SER A 179 -26.12 18.14 32.23
CA SER A 179 -26.52 19.18 31.28
C SER A 179 -25.54 19.28 30.08
N ARG A 180 -25.96 18.76 28.92
CA ARG A 180 -25.26 18.85 27.61
C ARG A 180 -23.76 18.50 27.68
N ALA A 181 -23.41 17.29 28.13
CA ALA A 181 -22.01 16.87 28.29
C ALA A 181 -21.48 15.97 27.16
N ASN A 182 -20.28 16.27 26.63
CA ASN A 182 -19.49 15.34 25.81
C ASN A 182 -18.69 14.32 26.67
N LEU A 183 -18.95 14.28 27.98
CA LEU A 183 -18.14 13.53 28.94
C LEU A 183 -18.45 12.04 28.87
N THR A 184 -17.44 11.19 28.87
CA THR A 184 -17.62 9.77 29.17
C THR A 184 -18.02 9.57 30.63
N LEU A 185 -18.55 8.40 30.96
CA LEU A 185 -18.81 8.01 32.36
C LEU A 185 -17.57 8.23 33.25
N MET A 186 -16.39 7.78 32.80
CA MET A 186 -15.13 7.95 33.53
C MET A 186 -14.75 9.42 33.74
N GLU A 187 -14.88 10.27 32.71
CA GLU A 187 -14.60 11.70 32.83
C GLU A 187 -15.52 12.38 33.85
N PHE A 188 -16.82 12.04 33.85
CA PHE A 188 -17.76 12.59 34.82
C PHE A 188 -17.45 12.14 36.26
N GLN A 189 -17.15 10.86 36.46
CA GLN A 189 -16.78 10.34 37.78
C GLN A 189 -15.55 11.05 38.36
N ILE A 190 -14.51 11.26 37.53
CA ILE A 190 -13.28 11.96 37.93
C ILE A 190 -13.59 13.44 38.24
N LEU A 191 -14.33 14.12 37.37
CA LEU A 191 -14.68 15.53 37.53
C LEU A 191 -15.50 15.79 38.80
N LEU A 192 -16.50 14.94 39.07
CA LEU A 192 -17.37 15.08 40.24
C LEU A 192 -16.62 14.80 41.54
N ALA A 193 -15.74 13.80 41.58
CA ALA A 193 -14.89 13.53 42.73
C ALA A 193 -13.92 14.71 43.00
N GLN A 194 -13.25 15.22 41.97
CA GLN A 194 -12.33 16.37 42.10
C GLN A 194 -13.05 17.63 42.57
N ASN A 195 -14.21 17.95 42.00
CA ASN A 195 -15.01 19.09 42.44
C ASN A 195 -15.46 18.92 43.90
N PHE A 196 -15.87 17.72 44.31
CA PHE A 196 -16.25 17.44 45.70
C PHE A 196 -15.09 17.57 46.69
N GLU A 197 -13.87 17.16 46.30
CA GLU A 197 -12.65 17.34 47.09
C GLU A 197 -12.25 18.81 47.24
N ASN A 198 -12.37 19.59 46.16
CA ASN A 198 -12.06 21.03 46.15
C ASN A 198 -13.03 21.87 47.01
N GLU A 199 -14.27 21.41 47.15
CA GLU A 199 -15.30 22.10 47.93
C GLU A 199 -15.01 22.08 49.44
N ARG A 200 -15.00 23.27 50.07
CA ARG A 200 -14.70 23.43 51.51
C ARG A 200 -15.96 23.55 52.36
N GLY A 201 -15.95 22.93 53.54
CA GLY A 201 -17.02 23.03 54.54
C GLY A 201 -17.18 21.76 55.38
N SER A 202 -17.87 21.88 56.52
CA SER A 202 -18.22 20.76 57.40
C SER A 202 -19.51 20.04 56.97
N ASN A 203 -20.38 20.71 56.21
CA ASN A 203 -21.62 20.13 55.68
C ASN A 203 -21.34 19.39 54.35
N TRP A 204 -21.59 18.08 54.32
CA TRP A 204 -21.33 17.24 53.15
C TRP A 204 -22.36 17.42 52.03
N PHE A 205 -23.62 17.71 52.35
CA PHE A 205 -24.67 18.04 51.38
C PHE A 205 -24.33 19.32 50.60
N SER A 206 -23.97 20.42 51.27
CA SER A 206 -23.61 21.66 50.58
C SER A 206 -22.37 21.53 49.69
N ARG A 207 -21.42 20.65 50.07
CA ARG A 207 -20.28 20.30 49.22
C ARG A 207 -20.71 19.50 47.99
N LEU A 208 -21.59 18.52 48.16
CA LEU A 208 -22.13 17.72 47.07
C LEU A 208 -22.94 18.57 46.09
N GLU A 209 -23.81 19.46 46.57
CA GLU A 209 -24.58 20.39 45.77
C GLU A 209 -23.68 21.24 44.87
N ARG A 210 -22.69 21.94 45.46
CA ARG A 210 -21.75 22.77 44.68
C ARG A 210 -20.89 21.93 43.73
N ALA A 211 -20.49 20.72 44.13
CA ALA A 211 -19.74 19.80 43.26
C ALA A 211 -20.56 19.27 42.07
N LEU A 212 -21.86 19.00 42.23
CA LEU A 212 -22.76 18.63 41.15
C LEU A 212 -22.91 19.79 40.16
N VAL A 213 -23.19 21.00 40.66
CA VAL A 213 -23.32 22.22 39.86
C VAL A 213 -22.02 22.52 39.09
N ALA A 214 -20.87 22.48 39.75
CA ALA A 214 -19.55 22.66 39.12
C ALA A 214 -19.25 21.60 38.05
N SER A 215 -19.74 20.36 38.27
CA SER A 215 -19.67 19.25 37.29
C SER A 215 -20.73 19.34 36.18
N LYS A 216 -21.54 20.42 36.15
CA LYS A 216 -22.68 20.62 35.23
C LYS A 216 -23.75 19.54 35.31
N ALA A 217 -23.84 18.84 36.44
CA ALA A 217 -24.88 17.88 36.75
C ALA A 217 -26.00 18.51 37.57
N SER A 218 -27.20 17.95 37.46
CA SER A 218 -28.37 18.30 38.25
C SER A 218 -29.01 17.07 38.88
N LEU A 219 -29.80 17.28 39.92
CA LEU A 219 -30.49 16.26 40.67
C LEU A 219 -31.98 16.29 40.35
N SER A 220 -32.51 15.19 39.80
CA SER A 220 -33.93 15.03 39.52
C SER A 220 -34.54 13.94 40.41
N LEU A 221 -35.25 14.37 41.46
CA LEU A 221 -35.99 13.48 42.35
C LEU A 221 -37.45 13.36 41.90
N TYR A 222 -38.01 12.15 41.98
CA TYR A 222 -39.39 11.84 41.60
C TYR A 222 -40.06 10.92 42.62
N ASN A 223 -41.38 10.99 42.69
CA ASN A 223 -42.18 10.04 43.47
C ASN A 223 -42.63 8.82 42.65
N SER A 224 -43.25 7.87 43.32
CA SER A 224 -43.81 6.64 42.72
C SER A 224 -44.86 6.91 41.63
N LEU A 225 -45.46 8.10 41.58
CA LEU A 225 -46.38 8.54 40.52
C LEU A 225 -45.68 9.25 39.35
N GLY A 226 -44.36 9.48 39.43
CA GLY A 226 -43.61 10.25 38.43
C GLY A 226 -43.84 11.77 38.50
N GLU A 227 -44.34 12.29 39.64
CA GLU A 227 -44.33 13.72 39.95
C GLU A 227 -42.93 14.09 40.50
N PRO A 228 -42.38 15.29 40.20
CA PRO A 228 -41.11 15.73 40.78
C PRO A 228 -41.19 15.92 42.29
N VAL A 229 -40.08 15.77 43.00
CA VAL A 229 -39.97 16.01 44.44
C VAL A 229 -38.90 17.07 44.71
N PHE A 230 -39.21 18.03 45.56
CA PHE A 230 -38.28 19.04 46.05
C PHE A 230 -38.10 18.85 47.54
N LEU A 231 -36.87 18.98 48.02
CA LEU A 231 -36.58 18.85 49.43
C LEU A 231 -37.06 20.10 50.17
N GLY A 232 -37.88 19.90 51.20
CA GLY A 232 -38.22 20.94 52.16
C GLY A 232 -37.01 21.27 53.05
N PRO A 233 -37.06 22.39 53.81
CA PRO A 233 -35.94 22.85 54.63
C PRO A 233 -35.54 21.91 55.78
N ASP A 234 -36.39 20.93 56.12
CA ASP A 234 -36.11 19.88 57.12
C ASP A 234 -35.39 18.65 56.52
N TYR A 235 -34.98 18.68 55.25
CA TYR A 235 -34.36 17.53 54.56
C TYR A 235 -33.02 17.89 53.92
N GLN A 236 -32.04 16.99 54.02
CA GLN A 236 -30.71 17.09 53.40
C GLN A 236 -30.31 15.79 52.69
N LEU A 237 -29.38 15.87 51.72
CA LEU A 237 -28.82 14.70 51.02
C LEU A 237 -27.32 14.56 51.30
N ASP A 238 -26.97 13.67 52.24
CA ASP A 238 -25.57 13.38 52.49
C ASP A 238 -25.03 12.36 51.47
N PRO A 239 -23.87 12.61 50.82
CA PRO A 239 -23.25 11.63 49.93
C PRO A 239 -22.82 10.37 50.70
N VAL A 240 -22.98 9.21 50.07
CA VAL A 240 -22.34 7.98 50.56
C VAL A 240 -20.86 8.04 50.18
N LEU A 241 -20.01 8.19 51.19
CA LEU A 241 -18.55 8.30 51.04
C LEU A 241 -17.86 6.95 51.31
N ASP A 242 -16.67 6.78 50.74
CA ASP A 242 -15.82 5.61 51.02
C ASP A 242 -15.14 5.69 52.40
N ARG A 243 -14.35 4.67 52.75
CA ARG A 243 -13.61 4.62 54.03
C ARG A 243 -12.58 5.78 54.20
N LYS A 244 -12.20 6.45 53.12
CA LYS A 244 -11.29 7.61 53.10
C LYS A 244 -12.04 8.95 53.08
N LYS A 245 -13.38 8.93 53.17
CA LYS A 245 -14.28 10.10 53.04
C LYS A 245 -14.26 10.73 51.64
N LEU A 246 -13.93 9.95 50.62
CA LEU A 246 -13.95 10.37 49.21
C LEU A 246 -15.30 10.03 48.57
N LEU A 247 -15.73 10.86 47.62
CA LEU A 247 -16.94 10.61 46.83
C LEU A 247 -16.64 9.59 45.73
N THR A 248 -17.30 8.43 45.79
CA THR A 248 -17.14 7.37 44.80
C THR A 248 -18.49 6.99 44.19
N LEU A 249 -18.54 6.86 42.87
CA LEU A 249 -19.73 6.39 42.15
C LEU A 249 -19.60 4.89 41.90
N LEU A 250 -20.71 4.17 42.08
CA LEU A 250 -20.77 2.74 41.81
C LEU A 250 -21.03 2.50 40.33
N ASN A 251 -20.37 1.52 39.72
CA ASN A 251 -20.72 1.03 38.40
C ASN A 251 -21.65 -0.18 38.56
N LYS A 252 -22.91 -0.06 38.14
CA LYS A 252 -23.90 -1.14 38.11
C LYS A 252 -24.37 -1.32 36.67
N ASP A 253 -24.16 -2.50 36.10
CA ASP A 253 -24.59 -2.87 34.74
C ASP A 253 -24.12 -1.89 33.63
N GLY A 254 -22.93 -1.30 33.79
CA GLY A 254 -22.36 -0.33 32.86
C GLY A 254 -22.88 1.10 33.03
N LYS A 255 -23.70 1.35 34.05
CA LYS A 255 -24.21 2.67 34.44
C LYS A 255 -23.50 3.15 35.70
N LEU A 256 -23.24 4.46 35.77
CA LEU A 256 -22.79 5.08 37.02
C LEU A 256 -23.98 5.38 37.93
N VAL A 257 -23.78 5.17 39.23
CA VAL A 257 -24.78 5.37 40.27
C VAL A 257 -24.17 6.19 41.41
N LEU A 258 -24.83 7.29 41.75
CA LEU A 258 -24.51 8.12 42.91
C LEU A 258 -25.33 7.63 44.11
N GLY A 259 -24.63 7.18 45.17
CA GLY A 259 -25.25 6.80 46.44
C GLY A 259 -25.43 8.01 47.34
N LEU A 260 -26.66 8.24 47.81
CA LEU A 260 -27.02 9.34 48.72
C LEU A 260 -27.80 8.81 49.92
N ASN A 261 -27.75 9.53 51.02
CA ASN A 261 -28.57 9.35 52.20
C ASN A 261 -29.46 10.58 52.37
N LEU A 262 -30.76 10.43 52.13
CA LEU A 262 -31.76 11.43 52.47
C LEU A 262 -31.97 11.41 53.97
N VAL A 263 -31.70 12.53 54.65
CA VAL A 263 -31.81 12.66 56.11
C VAL A 263 -32.83 13.75 56.43
N GLN A 264 -33.77 13.48 57.34
CA GLN A 264 -34.62 14.52 57.94
C GLN A 264 -33.93 15.07 59.18
N ILE A 265 -33.75 16.38 59.24
CA ILE A 265 -32.96 17.08 60.24
C ILE A 265 -33.62 16.95 61.62
N SER A 266 -34.94 17.15 61.69
CA SER A 266 -35.72 17.07 62.94
C SER A 266 -35.77 15.67 63.58
N THR A 267 -35.90 14.60 62.79
CA THR A 267 -36.07 13.23 63.31
C THR A 267 -34.83 12.35 63.23
N LYS A 268 -33.79 12.78 62.51
CA LYS A 268 -32.57 12.01 62.16
C LYS A 268 -32.85 10.69 61.40
N LYS A 269 -34.08 10.45 60.94
CA LYS A 269 -34.39 9.33 60.05
C LYS A 269 -33.59 9.46 58.76
N THR A 270 -33.16 8.34 58.20
CA THR A 270 -32.33 8.27 56.99
C THR A 270 -32.88 7.25 56.01
N MET A 271 -32.90 7.60 54.73
CA MET A 271 -33.24 6.71 53.61
C MET A 271 -32.11 6.69 52.58
N ASN A 272 -31.67 5.52 52.15
CA ASN A 272 -30.66 5.40 51.11
C ASN A 272 -31.28 5.53 49.71
N LEU A 273 -30.69 6.36 48.85
CA LEU A 273 -31.06 6.58 47.46
C LEU A 273 -29.87 6.20 46.57
N ASN A 274 -30.15 5.47 45.49
CA ASN A 274 -29.16 5.06 44.48
C ASN A 274 -29.58 5.64 43.14
N LEU A 275 -28.99 6.76 42.75
CA LEU A 275 -29.43 7.54 41.59
C LEU A 275 -28.57 7.25 40.37
N GLU A 276 -29.20 6.79 39.29
CA GLU A 276 -28.54 6.60 38.00
C GLU A 276 -28.02 7.94 37.46
N VAL A 277 -26.80 7.96 36.93
CA VAL A 277 -26.23 9.09 36.20
C VAL A 277 -26.60 8.98 34.72
N ARG A 278 -27.28 10.00 34.19
CA ARG A 278 -27.77 10.10 32.81
C ARG A 278 -27.10 11.27 32.08
N GLY A 279 -27.07 11.21 30.74
CA GLY A 279 -26.50 12.25 29.89
C GLY A 279 -24.97 12.16 29.65
N ALA A 280 -24.26 11.26 30.32
CA ALA A 280 -22.87 10.91 30.01
C ALA A 280 -22.79 9.86 28.88
N ILE A 281 -21.74 9.92 28.06
CA ILE A 281 -21.54 8.98 26.95
C ILE A 281 -21.15 7.61 27.50
N SER A 282 -21.96 6.59 27.20
CA SER A 282 -21.76 5.22 27.68
C SER A 282 -20.68 4.47 26.91
N ASN A 283 -20.04 3.48 27.55
CA ASN A 283 -19.07 2.60 26.90
C ASN A 283 -19.68 1.84 25.69
N GLN A 284 -20.98 1.54 25.72
CA GLN A 284 -21.70 0.91 24.61
C GLN A 284 -21.82 1.85 23.40
N GLU A 285 -22.15 3.13 23.63
CA GLU A 285 -22.20 4.14 22.58
C GLU A 285 -20.80 4.40 21.99
N ILE A 286 -19.78 4.49 22.83
CA ILE A 286 -18.38 4.62 22.40
C ILE A 286 -17.97 3.41 21.55
N SER A 287 -18.27 2.18 22.00
CA SER A 287 -17.98 0.96 21.24
C SER A 287 -18.70 0.93 19.88
N LYS A 288 -19.95 1.40 19.80
CA LYS A 288 -20.70 1.53 18.54
C LYS A 288 -20.08 2.57 17.58
N ILE A 289 -19.67 3.73 18.10
CA ILE A 289 -18.97 4.78 17.33
C ILE A 289 -17.63 4.23 16.81
N LEU A 290 -16.85 3.60 17.68
CA LEU A 290 -15.56 3.02 17.33
C LEU A 290 -15.70 1.86 16.34
N LYS A 291 -16.68 0.97 16.49
CA LYS A 291 -16.91 -0.14 15.54
C LYS A 291 -17.06 0.37 14.11
N SER A 292 -18.00 1.30 13.90
CA SER A 292 -18.26 1.86 12.56
C SER A 292 -17.04 2.59 11.99
N TRP A 293 -16.28 3.28 12.84
CA TRP A 293 -15.07 3.99 12.42
C TRP A 293 -13.93 3.02 12.07
N LEU A 294 -13.67 2.02 12.91
CA LEU A 294 -12.62 1.02 12.74
C LEU A 294 -12.87 0.11 11.54
N GLU A 295 -14.10 -0.35 11.32
CA GLU A 295 -14.44 -1.14 10.13
C GLU A 295 -14.16 -0.38 8.82
N THR A 296 -14.33 0.95 8.84
CA THR A 296 -14.04 1.82 7.69
C THR A 296 -12.53 2.08 7.55
N ASN A 297 -11.82 2.36 8.65
CA ASN A 297 -10.44 2.87 8.61
C ASN A 297 -9.36 1.76 8.69
N LEU A 298 -9.69 0.56 9.14
CA LEU A 298 -8.77 -0.59 9.14
C LEU A 298 -8.86 -1.43 7.85
N GLN A 299 -9.92 -1.28 7.05
CA GLN A 299 -10.08 -1.99 5.79
C GLN A 299 -8.93 -1.62 4.83
N GLY A 300 -8.12 -2.62 4.46
CA GLY A 300 -6.91 -2.43 3.63
C GLY A 300 -5.62 -2.02 4.39
N LYS A 301 -5.73 -1.55 5.65
CA LYS A 301 -4.59 -1.39 6.58
C LYS A 301 -4.25 -2.69 7.30
N LEU A 302 -5.25 -3.53 7.56
CA LEU A 302 -5.10 -4.91 7.97
C LEU A 302 -4.87 -5.80 6.74
N LYS A 303 -3.83 -6.63 6.76
CA LYS A 303 -3.49 -7.58 5.70
C LYS A 303 -3.15 -8.94 6.29
N THR A 304 -3.79 -10.01 5.82
CA THR A 304 -3.34 -11.37 6.12
C THR A 304 -1.97 -11.63 5.48
N LYS A 305 -1.09 -12.35 6.18
CA LYS A 305 0.24 -12.70 5.67
C LYS A 305 0.19 -13.64 4.48
N ASP A 306 1.24 -13.59 3.67
CA ASP A 306 1.29 -14.25 2.36
C ASP A 306 1.16 -15.77 2.47
N ASP A 307 1.78 -16.41 3.47
CA ASP A 307 1.69 -17.86 3.66
C ASP A 307 0.25 -18.34 3.90
N LEU A 308 -0.51 -17.63 4.76
CA LEU A 308 -1.90 -17.95 5.02
C LEU A 308 -2.78 -17.64 3.79
N GLN A 309 -2.58 -16.50 3.12
CA GLN A 309 -3.30 -16.18 1.88
C GLN A 309 -3.06 -17.23 0.79
N MET A 310 -1.82 -17.68 0.62
CA MET A 310 -1.48 -18.72 -0.36
C MET A 310 -2.06 -20.09 0.02
N ALA A 311 -2.15 -20.41 1.31
CA ALA A 311 -2.82 -21.62 1.79
C ALA A 311 -4.34 -21.59 1.51
N LEU A 312 -5.01 -20.47 1.80
CA LEU A 312 -6.43 -20.23 1.49
C LEU A 312 -6.71 -20.34 -0.01
N VAL A 313 -5.85 -19.74 -0.84
CA VAL A 313 -5.94 -19.83 -2.31
C VAL A 313 -5.77 -21.27 -2.81
N LYS A 314 -4.84 -22.05 -2.23
CA LYS A 314 -4.64 -23.47 -2.59
C LYS A 314 -5.82 -24.35 -2.20
N ASP A 315 -6.37 -24.17 -1.00
CA ASP A 315 -7.55 -24.92 -0.53
C ASP A 315 -8.87 -24.41 -1.14
N LYS A 316 -8.83 -23.32 -1.94
CA LYS A 316 -9.98 -22.64 -2.56
C LYS A 316 -11.06 -22.20 -1.55
N ILE A 317 -10.64 -21.62 -0.44
CA ILE A 317 -11.50 -21.33 0.71
C ILE A 317 -11.30 -19.88 1.22
N SER A 318 -12.35 -19.23 1.72
CA SER A 318 -12.22 -17.96 2.45
C SER A 318 -11.77 -18.23 3.89
N LEU A 319 -11.09 -17.28 4.55
CA LEU A 319 -10.73 -17.48 5.95
C LEU A 319 -11.99 -17.59 6.83
N SER A 320 -13.08 -16.91 6.46
CA SER A 320 -14.38 -17.03 7.13
C SER A 320 -15.00 -18.42 7.02
N ASP A 321 -14.93 -19.06 5.84
CA ASP A 321 -15.40 -20.44 5.65
C ASP A 321 -14.56 -21.43 6.44
N TYR A 322 -13.24 -21.22 6.50
CA TYR A 322 -12.36 -22.03 7.33
C TYR A 322 -12.70 -21.91 8.83
N TRP A 323 -12.86 -20.66 9.30
CA TRP A 323 -12.86 -20.34 10.74
C TRP A 323 -14.26 -20.44 11.37
N TYR A 324 -15.32 -20.34 10.57
CA TYR A 324 -16.72 -20.38 11.03
C TYR A 324 -17.61 -21.42 10.31
N GLY A 325 -17.17 -21.92 9.15
CA GLY A 325 -17.94 -22.84 8.31
C GLY A 325 -17.64 -24.32 8.57
N SER A 326 -17.83 -25.15 7.55
CA SER A 326 -17.55 -26.59 7.58
C SER A 326 -16.99 -27.05 6.22
N PRO A 327 -15.73 -26.70 5.90
CA PRO A 327 -15.18 -26.90 4.57
C PRO A 327 -14.71 -28.33 4.29
N ASN A 328 -14.84 -28.73 3.02
CA ASN A 328 -14.52 -30.07 2.54
C ASN A 328 -13.00 -30.29 2.29
N SER A 329 -12.20 -29.22 2.17
CA SER A 329 -10.75 -29.28 2.05
C SER A 329 -10.12 -28.15 2.86
N LYS A 330 -9.03 -28.44 3.57
CA LYS A 330 -8.37 -27.49 4.49
C LYS A 330 -6.90 -27.81 4.80
N ALA A 331 -6.27 -28.72 4.05
CA ALA A 331 -4.99 -29.31 4.45
C ALA A 331 -3.86 -28.26 4.53
N ASN A 332 -3.77 -27.36 3.56
CA ASN A 332 -2.75 -26.31 3.55
C ASN A 332 -3.03 -25.28 4.65
N THR A 333 -4.28 -24.84 4.76
CA THR A 333 -4.71 -23.77 5.68
C THR A 333 -4.58 -24.21 7.14
N SER A 334 -4.97 -25.45 7.47
CA SER A 334 -4.77 -26.03 8.80
C SER A 334 -3.29 -26.16 9.16
N GLN A 335 -2.39 -26.45 8.22
CA GLN A 335 -0.96 -26.55 8.51
C GLN A 335 -0.36 -25.21 8.98
N ILE A 336 -0.82 -24.08 8.42
CA ILE A 336 -0.40 -22.74 8.84
C ILE A 336 -1.03 -22.40 10.20
N LEU A 337 -2.35 -22.53 10.33
CA LEU A 337 -3.11 -22.12 11.52
C LEU A 337 -2.86 -23.00 12.75
N THR A 338 -2.25 -24.18 12.61
CA THR A 338 -1.80 -25.00 13.75
C THR A 338 -0.46 -24.52 14.31
N LYS A 339 0.39 -23.90 13.47
CA LYS A 339 1.72 -23.38 13.86
C LYS A 339 1.65 -21.96 14.43
N SER A 340 0.75 -21.15 13.89
CA SER A 340 0.58 -19.73 14.23
C SER A 340 -0.61 -19.54 15.18
N LYS A 341 -0.38 -18.96 16.36
CA LYS A 341 -1.39 -18.85 17.43
C LYS A 341 -1.82 -17.43 17.75
N GLU A 342 -1.01 -16.44 17.40
CA GLU A 342 -1.28 -15.04 17.69
C GLU A 342 -1.67 -14.23 16.44
N PHE A 343 -2.35 -13.11 16.65
CA PHE A 343 -2.72 -12.17 15.58
C PHE A 343 -1.50 -11.77 14.72
N LYS A 344 -0.37 -11.46 15.38
CA LYS A 344 0.88 -11.03 14.72
C LYS A 344 1.51 -12.11 13.82
N ASP A 345 1.13 -13.37 14.00
CA ASP A 345 1.66 -14.49 13.21
C ASP A 345 0.91 -14.61 11.88
N LEU A 346 -0.34 -14.14 11.84
CA LEU A 346 -1.29 -14.32 10.73
C LEU A 346 -1.61 -13.04 9.98
N PHE A 347 -1.47 -11.88 10.63
CA PHE A 347 -1.83 -10.58 10.08
C PHE A 347 -0.77 -9.51 10.34
N ASP A 348 -0.60 -8.62 9.37
CA ASP A 348 0.13 -7.37 9.48
C ASP A 348 -0.88 -6.21 9.58
N LEU A 349 -0.66 -5.29 10.51
CA LEU A 349 -1.43 -4.05 10.66
C LEU A 349 -0.49 -2.85 10.58
N SER A 350 -0.70 -1.98 9.59
CA SER A 350 0.22 -0.87 9.31
C SER A 350 0.16 0.30 10.31
N GLU A 351 -0.91 0.42 11.09
CA GLU A 351 -1.15 1.57 11.97
C GLU A 351 -2.05 1.16 13.15
N THR A 352 -1.64 1.52 14.36
CA THR A 352 -2.35 1.21 15.63
C THR A 352 -2.78 2.45 16.41
N ASN A 353 -2.49 3.64 15.90
CA ASN A 353 -2.69 4.91 16.58
C ASN A 353 -3.34 5.91 15.62
N PHE A 354 -4.41 6.59 16.05
CA PHE A 354 -5.24 7.42 15.18
C PHE A 354 -5.76 8.68 15.86
N PHE A 355 -6.08 9.70 15.08
CA PHE A 355 -6.84 10.87 15.54
C PHE A 355 -8.28 10.80 15.05
N LEU A 356 -9.23 10.85 15.98
CA LEU A 356 -10.67 10.78 15.71
C LEU A 356 -11.33 12.10 16.10
N ASN A 357 -12.28 12.55 15.28
CA ASN A 357 -13.19 13.65 15.60
C ASN A 357 -14.62 13.11 15.52
N THR A 358 -15.28 12.95 16.66
CA THR A 358 -16.58 12.24 16.78
C THR A 358 -17.51 12.99 17.75
N LYS A 359 -18.71 12.44 18.03
CA LYS A 359 -19.58 12.96 19.11
C LYS A 359 -18.92 12.93 20.50
N ILE A 360 -17.95 12.03 20.71
CA ILE A 360 -17.11 11.99 21.92
C ILE A 360 -16.19 13.23 21.98
N GLY A 361 -15.91 13.88 20.84
CA GLY A 361 -14.98 15.00 20.68
C GLY A 361 -13.71 14.59 19.91
N THR A 362 -12.70 15.46 19.94
CA THR A 362 -11.39 15.19 19.31
C THR A 362 -10.49 14.40 20.25
N VAL A 363 -10.19 13.16 19.86
CA VAL A 363 -9.49 12.16 20.69
C VAL A 363 -8.35 11.49 19.93
N TYR A 364 -7.35 11.05 20.68
CA TYR A 364 -6.32 10.12 20.23
C TYR A 364 -6.75 8.70 20.60
N LEU A 365 -6.80 7.81 19.63
CA LEU A 365 -7.13 6.39 19.78
C LEU A 365 -5.86 5.57 19.62
N SER A 366 -5.60 4.67 20.58
CA SER A 366 -4.67 3.54 20.41
C SER A 366 -5.48 2.24 20.39
N ILE A 367 -5.08 1.30 19.53
CA ILE A 367 -5.71 -0.02 19.40
C ILE A 367 -4.71 -1.17 19.52
N ILE A 368 -5.16 -2.26 20.12
CA ILE A 368 -4.49 -3.56 20.12
C ILE A 368 -5.48 -4.58 19.52
N PRO A 369 -5.22 -5.12 18.32
CA PRO A 369 -6.09 -6.12 17.70
C PRO A 369 -5.80 -7.53 18.22
N LYS A 370 -6.86 -8.33 18.31
CA LYS A 370 -6.82 -9.74 18.68
C LYS A 370 -7.78 -10.54 17.78
N LEU A 371 -7.33 -11.71 17.34
CA LEU A 371 -8.20 -12.65 16.63
C LEU A 371 -9.18 -13.27 17.65
N LEU A 372 -10.48 -13.16 17.38
CA LEU A 372 -11.49 -13.68 18.30
C LEU A 372 -11.64 -15.20 18.12
N ASP A 373 -11.67 -15.91 19.25
CA ASP A 373 -11.95 -17.35 19.27
C ASP A 373 -13.37 -17.60 18.72
N PRO A 374 -13.54 -18.43 17.68
CA PRO A 374 -14.86 -18.71 17.12
C PRO A 374 -15.81 -19.38 18.14
N SER A 375 -15.33 -19.96 19.24
CA SER A 375 -16.19 -20.44 20.34
C SER A 375 -17.05 -19.31 20.93
N GLN A 376 -16.56 -18.08 20.93
CA GLN A 376 -17.19 -16.90 21.54
C GLN A 376 -18.21 -16.20 20.62
N ILE A 377 -18.43 -16.71 19.40
CA ILE A 377 -19.31 -16.12 18.40
C ILE A 377 -20.57 -16.99 18.23
N SER A 378 -21.74 -16.34 18.29
CA SER A 378 -23.04 -17.01 18.11
C SER A 378 -23.17 -17.66 16.74
N VAL A 379 -23.95 -18.74 16.66
CA VAL A 379 -24.20 -19.48 15.40
C VAL A 379 -24.81 -18.56 14.32
N VAL A 380 -25.69 -17.65 14.72
CA VAL A 380 -26.34 -16.67 13.83
C VAL A 380 -25.31 -15.70 13.24
N ASP A 381 -24.35 -15.22 14.03
CA ASP A 381 -23.32 -14.30 13.54
C ASP A 381 -22.24 -15.01 12.73
N LYS A 382 -21.86 -16.24 13.08
CA LYS A 382 -20.98 -17.09 12.24
C LYS A 382 -21.50 -17.20 10.81
N LYS A 383 -22.80 -17.49 10.66
CA LYS A 383 -23.44 -17.58 9.35
C LYS A 383 -23.35 -16.27 8.58
N LYS A 384 -23.62 -15.12 9.21
CA LYS A 384 -23.47 -13.81 8.58
C LYS A 384 -22.03 -13.47 8.22
N LEU A 385 -21.06 -13.87 9.04
CA LEU A 385 -19.62 -13.64 8.79
C LEU A 385 -19.14 -14.42 7.57
N VAL A 386 -19.60 -15.67 7.41
CA VAL A 386 -19.43 -16.48 6.19
C VAL A 386 -20.09 -15.81 4.98
N GLU A 387 -21.39 -15.52 5.05
CA GLU A 387 -22.17 -14.91 3.96
C GLU A 387 -21.57 -13.57 3.48
N ASN A 388 -20.92 -12.80 4.38
CA ASN A 388 -20.28 -11.52 4.05
C ASN A 388 -18.77 -11.61 3.75
N GLN A 389 -18.15 -12.79 3.90
CA GLN A 389 -16.70 -13.02 3.81
C GLN A 389 -15.89 -12.10 4.73
N LYS A 390 -16.22 -12.12 6.03
CA LYS A 390 -15.62 -11.26 7.07
C LYS A 390 -15.11 -12.08 8.25
N ILE A 391 -14.00 -11.65 8.83
CA ILE A 391 -13.48 -12.13 10.11
C ILE A 391 -13.80 -11.11 11.21
N ARG A 392 -14.27 -11.61 12.36
CA ARG A 392 -14.50 -10.81 13.56
C ARG A 392 -13.21 -10.72 14.38
N PHE A 393 -12.77 -9.50 14.63
CA PHE A 393 -11.66 -9.19 15.52
C PHE A 393 -12.17 -8.52 16.79
N GLU A 394 -11.51 -8.81 17.90
CA GLU A 394 -11.63 -8.03 19.14
C GLU A 394 -10.56 -6.94 19.11
N ILE A 395 -10.95 -5.68 19.15
CA ILE A 395 -10.04 -4.54 19.18
C ILE A 395 -10.10 -3.92 20.57
N THR A 396 -9.03 -4.06 21.35
CA THR A 396 -8.89 -3.34 22.63
C THR A 396 -8.54 -1.89 22.33
N ALA A 397 -9.44 -0.97 22.64
CA ALA A 397 -9.35 0.44 22.31
C ALA A 397 -9.14 1.32 23.55
N SER A 398 -8.17 2.22 23.47
CA SER A 398 -7.84 3.19 24.52
C SER A 398 -7.87 4.62 23.96
N LEU A 399 -8.59 5.53 24.64
CA LEU A 399 -8.87 6.89 24.17
C LEU A 399 -8.28 7.96 25.11
N LYS A 400 -7.69 9.01 24.54
CA LYS A 400 -7.21 10.20 25.26
C LYS A 400 -7.75 11.49 24.63
N ARG A 401 -8.05 12.50 25.45
CA ARG A 401 -8.42 13.85 24.95
C ARG A 401 -7.21 14.53 24.32
N LYS A 402 -7.40 15.21 23.18
CA LYS A 402 -6.34 16.00 22.53
C LYS A 402 -5.92 17.24 23.34
N ALA A 403 -6.85 17.86 24.07
CA ALA A 403 -6.73 19.28 24.45
C ALA A 403 -6.93 19.63 25.94
N ILE A 404 -6.98 18.67 26.87
CA ILE A 404 -7.24 18.97 28.30
C ILE A 404 -6.07 18.54 29.20
N ASP A 405 -5.60 17.28 29.15
CA ASP A 405 -4.48 16.83 29.99
C ASP A 405 -3.76 15.55 29.49
N LYS A 406 -4.11 15.06 28.29
CA LYS A 406 -3.69 13.75 27.74
C LYS A 406 -4.04 12.54 28.63
N LYS A 407 -4.92 12.67 29.63
CA LYS A 407 -5.38 11.50 30.42
C LYS A 407 -6.27 10.60 29.57
N PHE A 408 -6.34 9.34 29.97
CA PHE A 408 -7.27 8.37 29.38
C PHE A 408 -8.71 8.74 29.80
N ILE A 409 -9.62 8.68 28.84
CA ILE A 409 -11.08 8.84 29.06
C ILE A 409 -11.84 7.53 28.91
N ILE A 410 -11.17 6.56 28.27
CA ILE A 410 -11.48 5.14 28.17
C ILE A 410 -10.12 4.44 28.10
N GLN A 411 -9.97 3.36 28.85
CA GLN A 411 -8.84 2.47 28.76
C GLN A 411 -9.36 1.05 28.55
N ASP A 412 -8.73 0.34 27.61
CA ASP A 412 -8.91 -1.09 27.32
C ASP A 412 -10.36 -1.54 27.05
N LEU A 413 -11.14 -0.72 26.33
CA LEU A 413 -12.50 -1.05 25.91
C LEU A 413 -12.49 -2.03 24.73
N PRO A 414 -13.08 -3.23 24.85
CA PRO A 414 -13.23 -4.15 23.71
C PRO A 414 -14.25 -3.63 22.69
N VAL A 415 -13.87 -3.65 21.42
CA VAL A 415 -14.71 -3.28 20.27
C VAL A 415 -14.64 -4.38 19.21
N PHE A 416 -15.76 -5.02 18.90
CA PHE A 416 -15.81 -6.12 17.94
C PHE A 416 -16.05 -5.61 16.51
N VAL A 417 -15.08 -5.82 15.62
CA VAL A 417 -15.09 -5.32 14.23
C VAL A 417 -15.06 -6.47 13.22
N ASP A 418 -15.86 -6.35 12.16
CA ASP A 418 -16.03 -7.39 11.15
C ASP A 418 -15.36 -6.93 9.84
N LEU A 419 -14.18 -7.45 9.52
CA LEU A 419 -13.30 -6.98 8.44
C LEU A 419 -13.11 -8.01 7.33
N LYS A 420 -12.95 -7.56 6.08
CA LYS A 420 -12.51 -8.44 4.97
C LYS A 420 -10.99 -8.49 4.94
N VAL A 421 -10.41 -9.69 5.03
CA VAL A 421 -8.96 -9.89 5.16
C VAL A 421 -8.34 -10.77 4.06
N ASP A 422 -9.15 -11.57 3.38
CA ASP A 422 -8.72 -12.40 2.25
C ASP A 422 -8.32 -11.53 1.04
N PHE A 423 -7.51 -12.10 0.16
CA PHE A 423 -7.21 -11.50 -1.14
C PHE A 423 -8.49 -11.12 -1.88
N ASN A 424 -8.50 -9.92 -2.48
CA ASN A 424 -9.57 -9.54 -3.39
C ASN A 424 -9.58 -10.49 -4.61
N LYS A 425 -10.70 -10.57 -5.34
CA LYS A 425 -10.85 -11.52 -6.48
C LYS A 425 -9.71 -11.44 -7.52
N TYR A 426 -9.13 -10.26 -7.73
CA TYR A 426 -8.01 -10.05 -8.64
C TYR A 426 -6.71 -10.59 -8.06
N GLN A 427 -6.40 -10.28 -6.81
CA GLN A 427 -5.23 -10.82 -6.08
C GLN A 427 -5.30 -12.33 -5.95
N ALA A 428 -6.47 -12.90 -5.65
CA ALA A 428 -6.68 -14.34 -5.56
C ALA A 428 -6.42 -15.03 -6.91
N ALA A 429 -6.94 -14.49 -8.01
CA ALA A 429 -6.67 -15.01 -9.35
C ALA A 429 -5.19 -14.89 -9.75
N VAL A 430 -4.51 -13.78 -9.42
CA VAL A 430 -3.07 -13.60 -9.69
C VAL A 430 -2.24 -14.59 -8.86
N ALA A 431 -2.61 -14.81 -7.59
CA ALA A 431 -2.02 -15.83 -6.73
C ALA A 431 -2.22 -17.26 -7.28
N GLN A 432 -3.40 -17.59 -7.82
CA GLN A 432 -3.67 -18.88 -8.46
C GLN A 432 -2.82 -19.11 -9.72
N MET A 433 -2.52 -18.03 -10.45
CA MET A 433 -1.75 -18.11 -11.69
C MET A 433 -0.24 -18.19 -11.45
N PHE A 434 0.32 -17.28 -10.64
CA PHE A 434 1.77 -17.19 -10.45
C PHE A 434 2.27 -17.97 -9.22
N GLY A 435 1.39 -18.37 -8.31
CA GLY A 435 1.76 -18.94 -7.01
C GLY A 435 2.14 -17.88 -5.96
N THR A 436 2.08 -16.59 -6.30
CA THR A 436 2.38 -15.46 -5.40
C THR A 436 1.90 -14.12 -5.99
N ILE A 437 1.73 -13.11 -5.13
CA ILE A 437 1.48 -11.70 -5.51
C ILE A 437 2.58 -10.73 -5.05
N LYS A 438 3.61 -11.22 -4.33
CA LYS A 438 4.70 -10.38 -3.80
C LYS A 438 6.09 -10.93 -4.10
N ALA A 439 6.29 -12.23 -4.01
CA ALA A 439 7.59 -12.84 -4.30
C ALA A 439 7.87 -12.79 -5.81
N VAL A 440 9.16 -12.72 -6.18
CA VAL A 440 9.56 -12.80 -7.58
C VAL A 440 9.54 -14.26 -8.00
N LYS A 441 8.78 -14.59 -9.04
CA LYS A 441 8.83 -15.91 -9.67
C LYS A 441 10.06 -15.98 -10.57
N GLU A 442 11.08 -16.73 -10.17
CA GLU A 442 12.31 -16.88 -10.95
C GLU A 442 12.18 -17.98 -12.00
N PHE A 443 12.53 -17.65 -13.24
CA PHE A 443 12.82 -18.59 -14.32
C PHE A 443 14.31 -18.44 -14.71
N SER A 444 14.88 -19.44 -15.36
CA SER A 444 16.19 -19.33 -16.00
C SER A 444 16.11 -19.81 -17.44
N MET A 445 16.84 -19.16 -18.34
CA MET A 445 16.93 -19.60 -19.72
C MET A 445 17.77 -20.89 -19.81
N PRO A 446 17.36 -21.91 -20.60
CA PRO A 446 18.10 -23.17 -20.69
C PRO A 446 19.52 -23.00 -21.23
N GLU A 447 20.50 -23.68 -20.62
CA GLU A 447 21.92 -23.69 -21.02
C GLU A 447 22.27 -24.85 -21.97
N ASP A 448 21.31 -25.31 -22.77
CA ASP A 448 21.51 -26.36 -23.77
C ASP A 448 22.43 -25.90 -24.92
N GLN A 449 23.21 -26.80 -25.53
CA GLN A 449 24.17 -26.44 -26.59
C GLN A 449 23.48 -25.88 -27.84
N ASP A 450 22.26 -26.34 -28.14
CA ASP A 450 21.46 -25.83 -29.25
C ASP A 450 20.54 -24.65 -28.86
N ALA A 451 20.52 -24.22 -27.59
CA ALA A 451 19.72 -23.07 -27.18
C ALA A 451 20.41 -21.76 -27.59
N LYS A 452 19.67 -20.86 -28.23
CA LYS A 452 20.17 -19.54 -28.59
C LYS A 452 20.30 -18.69 -27.33
N THR A 453 21.47 -18.10 -27.13
CA THR A 453 21.68 -17.08 -26.10
C THR A 453 20.84 -15.84 -26.42
N LEU A 454 19.86 -15.52 -25.58
CA LEU A 454 18.93 -14.40 -25.81
C LEU A 454 19.35 -13.13 -25.06
N SER A 455 19.17 -11.99 -25.73
CA SER A 455 19.35 -10.66 -25.15
C SER A 455 18.08 -10.10 -24.49
N SER A 456 18.26 -9.21 -23.52
CA SER A 456 17.15 -8.45 -22.91
C SER A 456 16.32 -7.67 -23.94
N ASN A 457 16.94 -7.15 -25.01
CA ASN A 457 16.20 -6.47 -26.08
C ASN A 457 15.42 -7.42 -26.99
N GLU A 458 15.97 -8.60 -27.36
CA GLU A 458 15.19 -9.61 -28.09
C GLU A 458 14.00 -10.08 -27.27
N ILE A 459 14.22 -10.39 -25.98
CA ILE A 459 13.15 -10.82 -25.07
C ILE A 459 12.11 -9.71 -24.97
N LYS A 460 12.52 -8.46 -24.73
CA LYS A 460 11.59 -7.32 -24.72
C LYS A 460 10.80 -7.21 -26.03
N GLN A 461 11.45 -7.25 -27.20
CA GLN A 461 10.75 -7.17 -28.49
C GLN A 461 9.75 -8.31 -28.70
N ARG A 462 10.08 -9.54 -28.28
CA ARG A 462 9.17 -10.70 -28.35
C ARG A 462 7.99 -10.56 -27.38
N VAL A 463 8.23 -10.07 -26.17
CA VAL A 463 7.21 -9.82 -25.15
C VAL A 463 6.30 -8.65 -25.57
N ASP A 464 6.85 -7.55 -26.08
CA ASP A 464 6.11 -6.42 -26.65
C ASP A 464 5.19 -6.90 -27.79
N ARG A 465 5.70 -7.75 -28.69
CA ARG A 465 4.91 -8.32 -29.79
C ARG A 465 3.81 -9.27 -29.31
N LEU A 466 4.08 -10.12 -28.32
CA LEU A 466 3.06 -10.97 -27.68
C LEU A 466 1.97 -10.13 -27.01
N PHE A 467 2.31 -8.98 -26.41
CA PHE A 467 1.32 -8.08 -25.82
C PHE A 467 0.38 -7.48 -26.86
N GLU A 468 0.91 -7.03 -28.01
CA GLU A 468 0.06 -6.53 -29.11
C GLU A 468 -0.86 -7.63 -29.67
N LEU A 469 -0.34 -8.84 -29.87
CA LEU A 469 -1.13 -9.99 -30.34
C LEU A 469 -2.23 -10.41 -29.36
N ALA A 470 -1.99 -10.29 -28.05
CA ALA A 470 -2.98 -10.59 -27.01
C ALA A 470 -4.19 -9.63 -27.03
N LYS A 471 -4.03 -8.39 -27.52
CA LYS A 471 -5.16 -7.42 -27.59
C LYS A 471 -6.24 -7.83 -28.58
N THR A 472 -5.89 -8.60 -29.60
CA THR A 472 -6.80 -8.99 -30.71
C THR A 472 -7.24 -10.44 -30.65
N VAL A 473 -6.76 -11.24 -29.69
CA VAL A 473 -7.02 -12.69 -29.67
C VAL A 473 -8.41 -12.99 -29.12
N THR A 474 -9.19 -13.77 -29.88
CA THR A 474 -10.57 -14.17 -29.53
C THR A 474 -10.68 -15.60 -29.05
N ASN A 475 -9.77 -16.49 -29.49
CA ASN A 475 -9.65 -17.87 -29.05
C ASN A 475 -8.22 -18.11 -28.55
N LEU A 476 -8.08 -18.41 -27.25
CA LEU A 476 -6.78 -18.58 -26.60
C LEU A 476 -6.23 -20.00 -26.81
N GLU A 477 -7.12 -20.97 -26.89
CA GLU A 477 -6.86 -22.39 -27.11
C GLU A 477 -6.39 -22.71 -28.55
N ASN A 478 -6.61 -21.79 -29.50
CA ASN A 478 -6.10 -21.87 -30.86
C ASN A 478 -5.32 -20.59 -31.24
N PRO A 479 -4.11 -20.39 -30.67
CA PRO A 479 -3.28 -19.22 -30.92
C PRO A 479 -2.67 -19.24 -32.33
N SER A 480 -2.25 -18.07 -32.82
CA SER A 480 -1.57 -17.97 -34.12
C SER A 480 -0.15 -18.54 -34.08
N GLU A 481 0.36 -18.89 -35.26
CA GLU A 481 1.72 -19.41 -35.45
C GLU A 481 2.80 -18.46 -34.90
N GLU A 482 2.61 -17.14 -35.04
CA GLU A 482 3.52 -16.13 -34.50
C GLU A 482 3.57 -16.14 -32.95
N VAL A 483 2.43 -16.41 -32.30
CA VAL A 483 2.33 -16.59 -30.85
C VAL A 483 3.06 -17.88 -30.44
N LEU A 484 2.83 -19.00 -31.13
CA LEU A 484 3.51 -20.28 -30.87
C LEU A 484 5.04 -20.15 -31.02
N LYS A 485 5.51 -19.57 -32.12
CA LYS A 485 6.94 -19.31 -32.37
C LYS A 485 7.58 -18.44 -31.29
N SER A 486 6.87 -17.41 -30.83
CA SER A 486 7.37 -16.49 -29.79
C SER A 486 7.37 -17.12 -28.40
N ILE A 487 6.32 -17.87 -28.03
CA ILE A 487 6.24 -18.60 -26.75
C ILE A 487 7.31 -19.69 -26.68
N TYR A 488 7.48 -20.48 -27.75
CA TYR A 488 8.50 -21.53 -27.79
C TYR A 488 9.91 -20.94 -27.60
N LEU A 489 10.26 -19.89 -28.36
CA LEU A 489 11.56 -19.21 -28.22
C LEU A 489 11.80 -18.69 -26.80
N LEU A 490 10.78 -18.12 -26.15
CA LEU A 490 10.83 -17.65 -24.76
C LEU A 490 10.79 -18.77 -23.71
N ASN A 491 10.44 -20.00 -24.10
CA ASN A 491 10.40 -21.17 -23.23
C ASN A 491 11.68 -22.02 -23.32
N THR A 492 12.29 -22.12 -24.50
CA THR A 492 13.36 -23.09 -24.81
C THR A 492 14.68 -22.45 -25.25
N GLY A 493 14.65 -21.18 -25.68
CA GLY A 493 15.76 -20.54 -26.37
C GLY A 493 15.95 -21.00 -27.82
N LYS A 494 15.13 -21.93 -28.33
CA LYS A 494 15.23 -22.48 -29.69
C LYS A 494 14.18 -21.87 -30.62
N TYR A 495 14.45 -21.83 -31.92
CA TYR A 495 13.40 -21.53 -32.90
C TYR A 495 12.48 -22.73 -33.06
N LEU A 496 11.17 -22.49 -33.15
CA LEU A 496 10.19 -23.56 -33.37
C LEU A 496 10.35 -24.11 -34.80
N VAL A 497 10.44 -25.44 -34.90
CA VAL A 497 10.46 -26.20 -36.15
C VAL A 497 9.09 -26.82 -36.36
N ASP A 498 8.64 -26.97 -37.62
CA ASP A 498 7.26 -27.35 -37.96
C ASP A 498 6.77 -28.64 -37.29
N GLN A 499 7.67 -29.61 -37.07
CA GLN A 499 7.39 -30.89 -36.39
C GLN A 499 6.95 -30.73 -34.92
N ASP A 500 7.40 -29.68 -34.23
CA ASP A 500 7.06 -29.40 -32.82
C ASP A 500 5.77 -28.57 -32.68
N GLN A 501 5.25 -27.98 -33.77
CA GLN A 501 4.23 -26.92 -33.68
C GLN A 501 2.93 -27.39 -33.02
N GLU A 502 2.39 -28.53 -33.43
CA GLU A 502 1.15 -29.06 -32.83
C GLU A 502 1.36 -29.50 -31.38
N LYS A 503 2.55 -30.02 -31.01
CA LYS A 503 2.87 -30.35 -29.61
C LYS A 503 2.81 -29.11 -28.72
N VAL A 504 3.47 -28.02 -29.12
CA VAL A 504 3.48 -26.75 -28.38
C VAL A 504 2.08 -26.15 -28.27
N LYS A 505 1.27 -26.28 -29.32
CA LYS A 505 -0.13 -25.86 -29.34
C LYS A 505 -0.99 -26.64 -28.34
N GLN A 506 -0.86 -27.98 -28.28
CA GLN A 506 -1.60 -28.80 -27.31
C GLN A 506 -1.14 -28.57 -25.87
N GLU A 507 0.17 -28.40 -25.63
CA GLU A 507 0.70 -28.00 -24.31
C GLU A 507 0.06 -26.68 -23.84
N LEU A 508 0.06 -25.66 -24.69
CA LEU A 508 -0.48 -24.34 -24.37
C LEU A 508 -2.01 -24.36 -24.16
N LYS A 509 -2.74 -25.09 -25.02
CA LYS A 509 -4.18 -25.31 -24.87
C LYS A 509 -4.52 -25.93 -23.51
N THR A 510 -3.80 -27.00 -23.13
CA THR A 510 -4.00 -27.70 -21.85
C THR A 510 -3.81 -26.77 -20.64
N VAL A 511 -2.80 -25.89 -20.68
CA VAL A 511 -2.58 -24.88 -19.64
C VAL A 511 -3.74 -23.88 -19.57
N ILE A 512 -4.23 -23.40 -20.71
CA ILE A 512 -5.32 -22.41 -20.77
C ILE A 512 -6.64 -23.00 -20.28
N GLU A 513 -7.00 -24.21 -20.69
CA GLU A 513 -8.19 -24.93 -20.21
C GLU A 513 -8.08 -25.25 -18.71
N GLY A 514 -6.88 -25.60 -18.24
CA GLY A 514 -6.57 -25.78 -16.81
C GLY A 514 -6.69 -24.51 -15.97
N LEU A 515 -6.44 -23.32 -16.54
CA LEU A 515 -6.65 -22.04 -15.86
C LEU A 515 -8.14 -21.60 -15.90
N LYS A 516 -8.81 -21.74 -17.06
CA LYS A 516 -10.25 -21.41 -17.20
C LYS A 516 -11.14 -22.27 -16.29
N SER A 517 -10.82 -23.56 -16.14
CA SER A 517 -11.54 -24.46 -15.21
C SER A 517 -11.33 -24.08 -13.73
N LYS A 518 -10.12 -23.63 -13.35
CA LYS A 518 -9.84 -23.05 -12.02
C LYS A 518 -10.61 -21.75 -11.79
N ALA A 519 -10.73 -20.88 -12.80
CA ALA A 519 -11.52 -19.65 -12.72
C ALA A 519 -13.03 -19.94 -12.57
N ASN A 520 -13.57 -20.84 -13.39
CA ASN A 520 -15.01 -21.15 -13.40
C ASN A 520 -15.50 -21.85 -12.13
N THR A 521 -14.63 -22.46 -11.31
CA THR A 521 -15.04 -23.04 -10.02
C THR A 521 -15.47 -21.98 -8.99
N GLN A 522 -15.28 -20.67 -9.26
CA GLN A 522 -15.81 -19.58 -8.42
C GLN A 522 -17.28 -19.22 -8.70
N LYS A 523 -17.96 -19.86 -9.66
CA LYS A 523 -19.36 -19.53 -10.04
C LYS A 523 -20.42 -20.54 -9.60
N THR A 524 -20.06 -21.68 -9.01
CA THR A 524 -21.04 -22.71 -8.58
C THR A 524 -21.35 -22.65 -7.09
N GLU A 525 -22.01 -21.57 -6.66
CA GLU A 525 -22.96 -21.63 -5.55
C GLU A 525 -24.35 -21.18 -6.05
N LYS A 526 -25.29 -22.14 -6.02
CA LYS A 526 -26.75 -22.01 -6.15
C LYS A 526 -27.32 -21.02 -7.18
N ASN A 527 -27.82 -21.58 -8.29
CA ASN A 527 -29.10 -21.15 -8.86
C ASN A 527 -29.78 -22.30 -9.63
N SER A 528 -30.58 -23.09 -8.92
CA SER A 528 -31.71 -23.81 -9.51
C SER A 528 -32.99 -23.19 -8.93
N PRO A 529 -33.69 -22.30 -9.64
CA PRO A 529 -34.97 -21.79 -9.20
C PRO A 529 -36.03 -22.87 -9.48
N THR A 530 -36.66 -23.40 -8.43
CA THR A 530 -37.91 -24.14 -8.58
C THR A 530 -38.95 -23.21 -9.19
N GLN A 531 -39.52 -23.62 -10.32
CA GLN A 531 -40.46 -22.84 -11.14
C GLN A 531 -41.77 -22.50 -10.38
N PRO A 532 -42.20 -21.22 -10.38
CA PRO A 532 -43.60 -20.85 -10.30
C PRO A 532 -44.07 -20.23 -11.64
N LYS A 533 -45.38 -20.26 -11.89
CA LYS A 533 -45.99 -19.88 -13.17
C LYS A 533 -45.95 -18.35 -13.46
N LYS A 534 -46.02 -18.04 -14.77
CA LYS A 534 -46.49 -16.77 -15.40
C LYS A 534 -47.70 -16.16 -14.65
N PRO A 535 -47.89 -14.82 -14.60
CA PRO A 535 -48.10 -13.92 -15.76
C PRO A 535 -47.05 -12.78 -15.83
N GLU A 536 -46.53 -12.32 -16.97
CA GLU A 536 -47.17 -11.60 -18.10
C GLU A 536 -47.66 -10.17 -17.78
N VAL A 537 -47.00 -9.15 -18.37
CA VAL A 537 -47.55 -7.87 -18.95
C VAL A 537 -46.41 -6.83 -19.20
N SER A 538 -46.06 -6.68 -20.49
CA SER A 538 -45.60 -5.52 -21.29
C SER A 538 -44.86 -4.25 -20.76
N LEU A 539 -43.86 -3.82 -21.58
CA LEU A 539 -43.43 -2.44 -21.95
C LEU A 539 -42.87 -1.50 -20.82
N ALA A 540 -41.81 -0.69 -21.01
CA ALA A 540 -41.41 0.10 -22.17
C ALA A 540 -39.90 0.51 -22.16
N LYS A 541 -39.42 1.09 -23.28
CA LYS A 541 -38.07 1.70 -23.46
C LYS A 541 -38.08 3.22 -23.22
N THR A 542 -36.99 3.76 -22.65
CA THR A 542 -36.28 5.01 -23.09
C THR A 542 -34.90 5.05 -22.40
N THR A 543 -33.71 5.20 -23.02
CA THR A 543 -33.11 6.33 -23.81
C THR A 543 -33.24 7.71 -23.15
N GLU A 544 -32.24 8.59 -23.06
CA GLU A 544 -30.80 8.57 -23.44
C GLU A 544 -30.07 9.77 -22.79
N ASN A 545 -28.79 9.98 -23.16
CA ASN A 545 -27.95 11.18 -22.97
C ASN A 545 -27.30 11.39 -21.57
N SER A 546 -25.97 11.45 -21.39
CA SER A 546 -24.83 11.98 -22.17
C SER A 546 -24.62 13.50 -22.05
N ALA A 547 -23.60 13.93 -21.30
CA ALA A 547 -22.59 14.91 -21.72
C ALA A 547 -21.60 15.33 -20.59
N LYS A 548 -20.31 15.05 -20.84
CA LYS A 548 -19.15 15.98 -20.79
C LYS A 548 -18.84 16.73 -19.46
N THR A 549 -17.83 16.28 -18.71
CA THR A 549 -16.40 16.73 -18.77
C THR A 549 -16.13 18.22 -18.56
N VAL A 550 -15.42 18.54 -17.46
CA VAL A 550 -14.25 19.43 -17.46
C VAL A 550 -13.16 18.83 -16.54
N LYS A 551 -11.95 18.64 -17.07
CA LYS A 551 -10.72 18.48 -16.27
C LYS A 551 -10.03 19.85 -16.20
N VAL A 552 -9.39 20.17 -15.08
CA VAL A 552 -8.27 21.13 -15.05
C VAL A 552 -7.15 20.53 -14.21
N SER A 553 -5.94 20.52 -14.76
CA SER A 553 -4.71 20.00 -14.14
C SER A 553 -3.72 21.14 -13.93
N THR A 554 -2.99 21.09 -12.81
CA THR A 554 -1.69 21.76 -12.60
C THR A 554 -1.00 21.07 -11.42
N PHE A 555 0.32 20.89 -11.27
CA PHE A 555 1.58 20.89 -12.06
C PHE A 555 2.71 21.18 -11.02
N ALA A 556 3.99 20.94 -11.36
CA ALA A 556 5.20 21.04 -10.52
C ALA A 556 5.37 19.87 -9.49
N GLU A 557 6.47 19.10 -9.44
CA GLU A 557 7.91 19.45 -9.27
C GLU A 557 8.24 19.86 -7.81
N GLU A 558 9.36 19.47 -7.18
CA GLU A 558 10.63 18.93 -7.69
C GLU A 558 11.44 18.14 -6.62
N ALA A 559 12.37 17.28 -7.08
CA ALA A 559 13.74 17.08 -6.58
C ALA A 559 14.15 16.78 -5.09
N LYS A 560 14.84 15.62 -4.95
CA LYS A 560 16.20 15.41 -4.34
C LYS A 560 16.43 15.22 -2.82
N GLY A 561 17.31 14.25 -2.55
CA GLY A 561 18.20 14.16 -1.37
C GLY A 561 17.65 13.34 -0.20
N GLN A 562 18.43 12.54 0.54
CA GLN A 562 19.86 12.17 0.44
C GLN A 562 20.08 10.75 0.99
N SER A 563 21.14 10.08 0.55
CA SER A 563 21.62 8.82 1.12
C SER A 563 22.24 9.01 2.50
N GLN A 564 22.11 8.03 3.39
CA GLN A 564 23.22 7.69 4.28
C GLN A 564 23.22 6.20 4.69
N SER A 565 24.41 5.68 4.95
CA SER A 565 24.75 4.25 4.94
C SER A 565 25.64 3.89 6.13
N GLN A 566 25.40 2.71 6.72
CA GLN A 566 26.28 1.95 7.62
C GLN A 566 25.85 0.48 7.47
N GLN A 567 26.69 -0.51 7.07
CA GLN A 567 27.85 -1.10 7.76
C GLN A 567 27.52 -1.51 9.21
N THR A 568 27.73 -2.73 9.69
CA THR A 568 28.61 -3.83 9.20
C THR A 568 28.25 -5.19 9.86
N GLN A 569 28.26 -6.29 9.09
CA GLN A 569 28.90 -7.62 9.36
C GLN A 569 28.61 -8.45 10.67
N PRO A 570 29.04 -9.74 10.77
CA PRO A 570 28.77 -10.92 9.92
C PRO A 570 28.44 -12.18 10.80
N VAL A 571 28.89 -13.40 10.42
CA VAL A 571 28.91 -14.69 11.19
C VAL A 571 27.58 -15.49 11.23
N SER A 572 27.50 -16.81 11.00
CA SER A 572 28.46 -17.76 10.37
C SER A 572 27.78 -19.02 9.82
N THR A 573 28.54 -19.69 8.95
CA THR A 573 28.39 -21.02 8.35
C THR A 573 28.06 -22.20 9.29
N SER A 574 27.24 -23.15 8.83
CA SER A 574 27.53 -24.58 8.94
C SER A 574 26.76 -25.47 7.95
N SER A 575 27.51 -26.36 7.30
CA SER A 575 27.17 -27.57 6.54
C SER A 575 28.45 -28.44 6.57
N PRO A 576 28.47 -29.73 6.17
CA PRO A 576 27.39 -30.61 5.70
C PRO A 576 27.34 -31.97 6.44
N GLN A 577 26.42 -32.87 6.07
CA GLN A 577 26.77 -34.30 5.89
C GLN A 577 25.76 -35.07 5.04
N THR A 578 26.28 -36.00 4.23
CA THR A 578 25.56 -36.90 3.31
C THR A 578 25.55 -38.33 3.84
N SER A 579 24.47 -39.11 3.61
CA SER A 579 24.53 -40.37 2.82
C SER A 579 23.27 -41.28 2.88
N GLN A 580 22.92 -41.82 1.70
CA GLN A 580 22.36 -43.16 1.41
C GLN A 580 20.90 -43.58 1.71
N ASN A 581 20.15 -43.73 0.60
CA ASN A 581 19.34 -44.90 0.16
C ASN A 581 18.43 -45.68 1.13
N LEU A 582 17.12 -45.73 0.84
CA LEU A 582 16.44 -46.90 0.21
C LEU A 582 14.94 -46.66 -0.11
N ASN A 583 14.40 -47.49 -1.01
CA ASN A 583 13.05 -47.47 -1.61
C ASN A 583 11.86 -47.30 -0.64
N SER A 584 10.76 -46.69 -1.11
CA SER A 584 9.38 -47.21 -0.94
C SER A 584 8.34 -46.53 -1.84
N ASN A 585 7.62 -47.35 -2.60
CA ASN A 585 6.24 -47.21 -3.13
C ASN A 585 5.65 -45.80 -3.32
N SER A 586 5.60 -45.34 -4.58
CA SER A 586 4.78 -44.19 -4.99
C SER A 586 3.30 -44.57 -5.11
N THR A 587 2.53 -44.43 -4.03
CA THR A 587 1.07 -44.42 -4.14
C THR A 587 0.64 -43.14 -4.87
N THR A 588 0.10 -43.29 -6.07
CA THR A 588 -0.33 -42.18 -6.93
C THR A 588 -1.49 -41.40 -6.30
N SER A 589 -1.13 -40.33 -5.57
CA SER A 589 -2.03 -39.24 -5.23
C SER A 589 -1.72 -38.06 -6.15
N THR A 590 -2.76 -37.52 -6.79
CA THR A 590 -2.67 -36.59 -7.93
C THR A 590 -2.29 -35.17 -7.54
N ASN A 591 -1.07 -35.00 -7.01
CA ASN A 591 -0.34 -33.75 -7.17
C ASN A 591 0.33 -33.76 -8.55
N LEU A 592 -0.39 -33.29 -9.57
CA LEU A 592 0.24 -32.77 -10.78
C LEU A 592 0.98 -31.48 -10.38
N ALA A 593 2.23 -31.66 -9.93
CA ALA A 593 3.12 -30.57 -9.59
C ALA A 593 3.34 -29.66 -10.80
N LEU A 594 3.56 -28.37 -10.53
CA LEU A 594 3.80 -27.33 -11.53
C LEU A 594 5.23 -27.42 -12.13
N GLU A 595 5.73 -28.63 -12.38
CA GLU A 595 7.09 -28.90 -12.90
C GLU A 595 7.30 -28.46 -14.37
N ASN A 596 6.26 -27.95 -15.03
CA ASN A 596 6.28 -27.51 -16.42
C ASN A 596 5.88 -26.03 -16.61
N GLU A 597 6.06 -25.17 -15.60
CA GLU A 597 5.90 -23.73 -15.79
C GLU A 597 7.06 -23.14 -16.61
N LYS A 598 6.77 -22.74 -17.86
CA LYS A 598 7.74 -22.17 -18.81
C LYS A 598 7.51 -20.67 -18.97
N PHE A 599 8.59 -19.87 -19.06
CA PHE A 599 8.54 -18.40 -19.00
C PHE A 599 7.61 -17.76 -20.06
N GLY A 600 7.80 -18.06 -21.34
CA GLY A 600 6.96 -17.55 -22.44
C GLY A 600 5.47 -17.91 -22.29
N THR A 601 5.17 -19.11 -21.81
CA THR A 601 3.79 -19.54 -21.49
C THR A 601 3.19 -18.68 -20.36
N SER A 602 3.97 -18.40 -19.30
CA SER A 602 3.56 -17.52 -18.20
C SER A 602 3.34 -16.08 -18.64
N ILE A 603 4.16 -15.55 -19.55
CA ILE A 603 3.96 -14.20 -20.13
C ILE A 603 2.67 -14.13 -20.96
N TRP A 604 2.43 -15.10 -21.84
CA TRP A 604 1.22 -15.12 -22.67
C TRP A 604 -0.07 -15.21 -21.85
N THR A 605 -0.07 -16.07 -20.83
CA THR A 605 -1.20 -16.22 -19.91
C THR A 605 -1.40 -14.99 -19.02
N ALA A 606 -0.34 -14.22 -18.70
CA ALA A 606 -0.44 -12.96 -17.98
C ALA A 606 -1.13 -11.87 -18.82
N PHE A 607 -0.75 -11.73 -20.09
CA PHE A 607 -1.38 -10.76 -20.98
C PHE A 607 -2.86 -11.07 -21.22
N ASN A 608 -3.22 -12.35 -21.29
CA ASN A 608 -4.59 -12.80 -21.49
C ASN A 608 -5.36 -13.07 -20.18
N PHE A 609 -4.79 -12.70 -19.03
CA PHE A 609 -5.32 -13.00 -17.70
C PHE A 609 -6.78 -12.55 -17.51
N ALA A 610 -7.12 -11.34 -17.95
CA ALA A 610 -8.48 -10.82 -17.85
C ALA A 610 -9.50 -11.66 -18.65
N ASN A 611 -9.09 -12.24 -19.78
CA ASN A 611 -9.93 -13.11 -20.61
C ASN A 611 -10.03 -14.52 -20.00
N ILE A 612 -8.95 -15.05 -19.43
CA ILE A 612 -8.91 -16.37 -18.77
C ILE A 612 -9.80 -16.40 -17.51
N TYR A 613 -9.81 -15.32 -16.73
CA TYR A 613 -10.54 -15.21 -15.46
C TYR A 613 -11.87 -14.42 -15.56
N ASN A 614 -12.31 -14.06 -16.77
CA ASN A 614 -13.53 -13.26 -17.03
C ASN A 614 -13.62 -11.96 -16.19
N LEU A 615 -12.56 -11.15 -16.22
CA LEU A 615 -12.42 -9.92 -15.44
C LEU A 615 -12.70 -8.69 -16.31
N GLU A 616 -13.97 -8.55 -16.73
CA GLU A 616 -14.40 -7.62 -17.79
C GLU A 616 -13.95 -6.16 -17.62
N ASN A 617 -13.84 -5.65 -16.38
CA ASN A 617 -13.46 -4.26 -16.09
C ASN A 617 -11.94 -4.04 -15.91
N THR A 618 -11.09 -5.01 -16.25
CA THR A 618 -9.64 -4.93 -16.00
C THR A 618 -8.79 -4.96 -17.27
N LYS A 619 -7.59 -4.38 -17.19
CA LYS A 619 -6.60 -4.35 -18.24
C LYS A 619 -5.26 -4.84 -17.70
N SER A 620 -4.56 -5.67 -18.47
CA SER A 620 -3.18 -6.04 -18.21
C SER A 620 -2.22 -4.94 -18.67
N GLU A 621 -1.26 -4.60 -17.82
CA GLU A 621 -0.13 -3.72 -18.10
C GLU A 621 1.16 -4.38 -17.60
N TYR A 622 2.30 -3.97 -18.13
CA TYR A 622 3.59 -4.53 -17.73
C TYR A 622 4.73 -3.53 -17.89
N GLU A 623 5.83 -3.81 -17.21
CA GLU A 623 7.09 -3.08 -17.31
C GLU A 623 8.24 -4.09 -17.34
N ILE A 624 9.31 -3.79 -18.08
CA ILE A 624 10.49 -4.66 -18.18
C ILE A 624 11.72 -3.87 -17.77
N SER A 625 12.48 -4.42 -16.82
CA SER A 625 13.74 -3.86 -16.33
C SER A 625 14.85 -4.91 -16.30
N THR A 626 16.11 -4.50 -16.18
CA THR A 626 17.27 -5.42 -16.18
C THR A 626 18.23 -5.10 -15.03
N LEU A 627 18.71 -6.12 -14.32
CA LEU A 627 19.73 -6.00 -13.28
C LEU A 627 20.72 -7.16 -13.40
N GLY A 628 22.01 -6.86 -13.62
CA GLY A 628 23.00 -7.92 -13.88
C GLY A 628 22.62 -8.73 -15.12
N ASN A 629 22.61 -10.06 -15.00
CA ASN A 629 22.16 -11.03 -16.00
C ASN A 629 20.67 -11.45 -15.82
N LYS A 630 19.89 -10.70 -15.03
CA LYS A 630 18.46 -10.92 -14.81
C LYS A 630 17.63 -9.86 -15.53
N LEU A 631 16.56 -10.30 -16.18
CA LEU A 631 15.45 -9.46 -16.65
C LEU A 631 14.29 -9.61 -15.66
N PHE A 632 13.64 -8.51 -15.30
CA PHE A 632 12.43 -8.51 -14.50
C PHE A 632 11.24 -8.06 -15.36
N PHE A 633 10.12 -8.77 -15.22
CA PHE A 633 8.84 -8.44 -15.81
C PHE A 633 7.85 -8.16 -14.66
N ASP A 634 7.44 -6.90 -14.54
CA ASP A 634 6.50 -6.41 -13.53
C ASP A 634 5.10 -6.37 -14.13
N PHE A 635 4.28 -7.37 -13.81
CA PHE A 635 2.89 -7.48 -14.25
C PHE A 635 1.95 -6.68 -13.35
N LYS A 636 1.06 -5.89 -13.96
CA LYS A 636 0.05 -5.07 -13.26
C LYS A 636 -1.32 -5.33 -13.88
N LEU A 637 -2.33 -5.55 -13.04
CA LEU A 637 -3.73 -5.56 -13.44
C LEU A 637 -4.38 -4.27 -12.95
N VAL A 638 -4.83 -3.43 -13.88
CA VAL A 638 -5.42 -2.11 -13.57
C VAL A 638 -6.89 -2.06 -13.93
N ASP A 639 -7.63 -1.13 -13.32
CA ASP A 639 -9.03 -0.86 -13.67
C ASP A 639 -9.13 -0.11 -15.01
N LYS A 640 -10.08 -0.50 -15.88
CA LYS A 640 -10.29 0.14 -17.19
C LYS A 640 -10.77 1.59 -17.10
N THR A 641 -11.51 1.95 -16.04
CA THR A 641 -12.09 3.28 -15.83
C THR A 641 -11.15 4.22 -15.07
N ASN A 642 -10.34 3.67 -14.15
CA ASN A 642 -9.32 4.40 -13.42
C ASN A 642 -7.97 3.68 -13.50
N GLN A 643 -7.17 4.01 -14.52
CA GLN A 643 -5.88 3.36 -14.79
C GLN A 643 -4.84 3.52 -13.67
N ASN A 644 -5.01 4.50 -12.77
CA ASN A 644 -4.15 4.66 -11.58
C ASN A 644 -4.49 3.63 -10.48
N LEU A 645 -5.61 2.93 -10.57
CA LEU A 645 -6.03 1.90 -9.61
C LEU A 645 -5.45 0.54 -10.02
N ILE A 646 -4.30 0.19 -9.43
CA ILE A 646 -3.73 -1.16 -9.49
C ILE A 646 -4.56 -2.09 -8.60
N LEU A 647 -5.20 -3.08 -9.23
CA LEU A 647 -6.09 -4.05 -8.59
C LEU A 647 -5.32 -5.26 -8.04
N ALA A 648 -4.27 -5.66 -8.77
CA ALA A 648 -3.30 -6.69 -8.40
C ALA A 648 -1.99 -6.47 -9.19
N GLN A 649 -0.89 -7.01 -8.69
CA GLN A 649 0.40 -7.03 -9.40
C GLN A 649 1.17 -8.31 -9.04
N SER A 650 2.13 -8.69 -9.87
CA SER A 650 3.11 -9.76 -9.59
C SER A 650 4.40 -9.50 -10.36
N LYS A 651 5.51 -10.11 -9.94
CA LYS A 651 6.83 -9.91 -10.55
C LYS A 651 7.45 -11.24 -10.93
N ILE A 652 7.99 -11.29 -12.14
CA ILE A 652 8.70 -12.43 -12.70
C ILE A 652 10.16 -12.01 -12.95
N SER A 653 11.12 -12.92 -12.78
CA SER A 653 12.47 -12.75 -13.30
C SER A 653 12.83 -13.86 -14.30
N LEU A 654 13.67 -13.52 -15.27
CA LEU A 654 14.33 -14.46 -16.17
C LEU A 654 15.84 -14.26 -16.04
N ASN A 655 16.52 -15.32 -15.60
CA ASN A 655 17.97 -15.41 -15.44
C ASN A 655 18.62 -15.98 -16.72
N ASN A 656 19.96 -15.98 -16.76
CA ASN A 656 20.76 -16.50 -17.90
C ASN A 656 20.50 -15.78 -19.24
N ILE A 657 20.40 -14.44 -19.20
CA ILE A 657 20.22 -13.61 -20.40
C ILE A 657 21.37 -12.62 -20.61
N ILE A 658 21.57 -12.20 -21.85
CA ILE A 658 22.51 -11.13 -22.20
C ILE A 658 21.89 -9.77 -21.90
N ASN A 659 22.52 -9.01 -21.02
CA ASN A 659 22.10 -7.64 -20.73
C ASN A 659 22.58 -6.66 -21.81
N SER A 660 21.66 -6.24 -22.66
CA SER A 660 21.88 -5.29 -23.76
C SER A 660 22.36 -3.89 -23.32
N ASN A 661 22.22 -3.54 -22.03
CA ASN A 661 22.75 -2.30 -21.46
C ASN A 661 24.19 -2.45 -20.96
N LYS A 662 24.73 -3.67 -20.95
CA LYS A 662 26.14 -3.97 -20.63
C LYS A 662 26.96 -4.44 -21.84
N SER A 663 26.31 -5.00 -22.85
CA SER A 663 26.96 -5.65 -24.00
C SER A 663 26.50 -5.07 -25.34
N ALA A 664 27.42 -5.00 -26.31
CA ALA A 664 27.09 -4.69 -27.70
C ALA A 664 26.53 -5.90 -28.50
N TYR A 665 26.14 -6.99 -27.82
CA TYR A 665 25.65 -8.22 -28.45
C TYR A 665 24.60 -7.99 -29.54
N ASP A 666 23.62 -7.14 -29.28
CA ASP A 666 22.54 -6.80 -30.22
C ASP A 666 22.99 -6.10 -31.51
N ILE A 667 24.20 -5.55 -31.50
CA ILE A 667 24.77 -4.83 -32.63
C ILE A 667 25.72 -5.75 -33.37
N ILE A 668 26.59 -6.47 -32.65
CA ILE A 668 27.57 -7.39 -33.22
C ILE A 668 26.87 -8.55 -33.95
N LYS A 669 25.88 -9.20 -33.31
CA LYS A 669 25.20 -10.39 -33.86
C LYS A 669 24.47 -10.12 -35.19
N LYS A 670 24.05 -8.88 -35.47
CA LYS A 670 23.39 -8.51 -36.73
C LYS A 670 24.24 -8.81 -37.96
N PHE A 671 25.56 -8.78 -37.77
CA PHE A 671 26.54 -8.97 -38.83
C PHE A 671 27.14 -10.38 -38.83
N ASN A 672 26.54 -11.32 -38.09
CA ASN A 672 26.89 -12.74 -38.03
C ASN A 672 28.42 -12.97 -37.82
N PRO A 673 28.96 -12.63 -36.64
CA PRO A 673 30.37 -12.87 -36.34
C PRO A 673 30.69 -14.36 -36.38
N ASP A 674 31.89 -14.71 -36.83
CA ASP A 674 32.43 -16.05 -36.71
C ASP A 674 32.78 -16.37 -35.25
N VAL A 675 33.39 -15.39 -34.57
CA VAL A 675 33.76 -15.49 -33.15
C VAL A 675 33.35 -14.21 -32.43
N PHE A 676 32.72 -14.34 -31.27
CA PHE A 676 32.32 -13.20 -30.45
C PHE A 676 32.44 -13.51 -28.95
N LEU A 677 33.43 -12.89 -28.34
CA LEU A 677 33.68 -12.92 -26.89
C LEU A 677 33.27 -11.59 -26.26
N ASP A 678 32.62 -11.65 -25.11
CA ASP A 678 32.25 -10.48 -24.30
C ASP A 678 32.61 -10.71 -22.83
N GLY A 679 33.70 -10.08 -22.39
CA GLY A 679 34.20 -10.20 -21.02
C GLY A 679 33.39 -9.42 -19.98
N THR A 680 32.32 -8.72 -20.36
CA THR A 680 31.49 -7.92 -19.43
C THR A 680 30.24 -8.64 -18.90
N ILE A 681 29.87 -9.76 -19.50
CA ILE A 681 28.57 -10.45 -19.27
C ILE A 681 28.63 -11.98 -19.27
N ASN A 682 29.67 -12.60 -19.83
CA ASN A 682 29.67 -14.02 -20.17
C ASN A 682 30.58 -14.79 -19.18
N TYR A 683 29.99 -15.34 -18.13
CA TYR A 683 30.71 -16.16 -17.15
C TYR A 683 29.82 -17.31 -16.64
N GLN A 684 30.44 -18.47 -16.42
CA GLN A 684 29.91 -19.50 -15.52
C GLN A 684 30.79 -19.52 -14.27
N ASP A 685 30.20 -19.22 -13.11
CA ASP A 685 30.90 -19.37 -11.83
C ASP A 685 31.11 -20.86 -11.53
N GLN A 686 32.37 -21.31 -11.56
CA GLN A 686 32.76 -22.71 -11.35
C GLN A 686 32.87 -23.09 -9.85
N GLY A 687 32.52 -22.17 -8.93
CA GLY A 687 32.67 -22.37 -7.50
C GLY A 687 34.07 -22.08 -6.97
N LYS A 688 34.20 -21.99 -5.65
CA LYS A 688 35.37 -21.42 -4.95
C LYS A 688 36.70 -22.19 -5.13
N ASP A 689 36.67 -23.39 -5.68
CA ASP A 689 37.81 -24.32 -5.69
C ASP A 689 38.51 -24.48 -7.07
N LYS A 690 38.11 -23.75 -8.11
CA LYS A 690 38.76 -23.81 -9.45
C LYS A 690 39.43 -22.49 -9.84
N LYS A 691 40.71 -22.57 -10.23
CA LYS A 691 41.54 -21.43 -10.69
C LYS A 691 41.37 -21.07 -12.17
N GLU A 692 40.46 -21.72 -12.89
CA GLU A 692 40.33 -21.63 -14.34
C GLU A 692 39.02 -20.97 -14.74
N PHE A 693 39.10 -19.82 -15.42
CA PHE A 693 37.98 -19.08 -15.97
C PHE A 693 37.60 -19.64 -17.35
N ILE A 694 36.30 -19.76 -17.62
CA ILE A 694 35.76 -20.24 -18.91
C ILE A 694 34.93 -19.14 -19.57
N LEU A 695 35.28 -18.80 -20.81
CA LEU A 695 34.55 -17.86 -21.66
C LEU A 695 34.04 -18.60 -22.91
N LYS A 696 32.73 -18.60 -23.15
CA LYS A 696 32.12 -19.23 -24.34
C LYS A 696 32.01 -18.24 -25.49
N ASP A 697 31.95 -18.73 -26.72
CA ASP A 697 31.67 -17.90 -27.89
C ASP A 697 30.15 -17.63 -28.03
N LEU A 698 29.80 -16.35 -28.16
CA LEU A 698 28.40 -15.89 -28.28
C LEU A 698 27.88 -15.90 -29.73
N SER A 699 28.69 -16.29 -30.72
CA SER A 699 28.24 -16.52 -32.10
C SER A 699 27.39 -17.79 -32.21
N ASP A 700 27.93 -18.93 -31.77
CA ASP A 700 27.34 -20.26 -31.94
C ASP A 700 27.51 -21.21 -30.73
N ASN A 701 28.05 -20.73 -29.60
CA ASN A 701 28.32 -21.48 -28.37
C ASN A 701 29.29 -22.68 -28.51
N LYS A 702 29.95 -22.90 -29.66
CA LYS A 702 30.83 -24.06 -29.88
C LYS A 702 32.26 -23.84 -29.38
N LEU A 703 32.81 -22.65 -29.55
CA LEU A 703 34.18 -22.34 -29.12
C LEU A 703 34.19 -22.04 -27.61
N ILE A 704 35.17 -22.61 -26.93
CA ILE A 704 35.39 -22.45 -25.49
C ILE A 704 36.81 -21.94 -25.27
N PHE A 705 36.94 -20.84 -24.54
CA PHE A 705 38.21 -20.24 -24.19
C PHE A 705 38.45 -20.36 -22.68
N LYS A 706 39.70 -20.60 -22.29
CA LYS A 706 40.12 -20.83 -20.91
C LYS A 706 41.28 -19.93 -20.51
N SER A 707 41.23 -19.39 -19.31
CA SER A 707 42.34 -18.64 -18.70
C SER A 707 42.49 -19.01 -17.24
N GLU A 708 43.70 -19.34 -16.82
CA GLU A 708 44.04 -19.43 -15.41
C GLU A 708 44.10 -18.01 -14.79
N ASP A 709 43.75 -17.87 -13.52
CA ASP A 709 43.91 -16.65 -12.71
C ASP A 709 43.32 -15.35 -13.32
N ALA A 710 42.34 -15.47 -14.22
CA ALA A 710 41.60 -14.33 -14.77
C ALA A 710 40.52 -13.84 -13.78
N ILE A 711 40.34 -12.52 -13.71
CA ILE A 711 39.46 -11.88 -12.72
C ILE A 711 38.33 -11.13 -13.43
N GLN A 712 37.08 -11.47 -13.13
CA GLN A 712 35.93 -10.71 -13.60
C GLN A 712 35.89 -9.33 -12.93
N THR A 713 35.74 -8.27 -13.72
CA THR A 713 35.56 -6.89 -13.23
C THR A 713 34.31 -6.26 -13.83
N ASP A 714 33.86 -5.13 -13.27
CA ASP A 714 32.76 -4.33 -13.85
C ASP A 714 33.08 -3.77 -15.26
N GLN A 715 34.35 -3.76 -15.65
CA GLN A 715 34.82 -3.24 -16.94
C GLN A 715 35.05 -4.33 -18.00
N GLY A 716 35.11 -5.60 -17.60
CA GLY A 716 35.51 -6.71 -18.46
C GLY A 716 36.31 -7.78 -17.72
N LEU A 717 36.90 -8.71 -18.46
CA LEU A 717 37.71 -9.81 -17.93
C LEU A 717 39.18 -9.41 -17.82
N GLU A 718 39.71 -9.26 -16.62
CA GLU A 718 41.13 -8.97 -16.36
C GLU A 718 41.98 -10.25 -16.58
N LEU A 719 42.76 -10.28 -17.66
CA LEU A 719 43.61 -11.39 -18.08
C LEU A 719 45.05 -11.18 -17.62
N ARG A 720 45.47 -11.99 -16.63
CA ARG A 720 46.84 -12.05 -16.10
C ARG A 720 47.68 -13.17 -16.73
N LYS A 721 47.01 -14.22 -17.19
CA LYS A 721 47.52 -15.27 -18.07
C LYS A 721 46.74 -15.22 -19.39
N PRO A 722 47.20 -15.88 -20.46
CA PRO A 722 46.49 -15.81 -21.74
C PRO A 722 45.20 -16.61 -21.70
N LEU A 723 44.15 -16.03 -22.27
CA LEU A 723 42.89 -16.68 -22.61
C LEU A 723 43.09 -17.47 -23.91
N LYS A 724 43.13 -18.80 -23.81
CA LYS A 724 43.44 -19.72 -24.93
C LYS A 724 42.19 -20.44 -25.41
N LEU A 725 42.07 -20.64 -26.73
CA LEU A 725 41.06 -21.52 -27.32
C LEU A 725 41.31 -22.98 -26.90
N GLN A 726 40.27 -23.68 -26.45
CA GLN A 726 40.33 -25.11 -26.14
C GLN A 726 39.96 -25.94 -27.38
N SER A 727 40.86 -26.81 -27.82
CA SER A 727 40.53 -27.89 -28.76
C SER A 727 39.63 -28.94 -28.08
N LYS A 728 38.42 -29.13 -28.60
CA LYS A 728 37.43 -30.07 -28.05
C LYS A 728 37.72 -31.50 -28.57
N PRO A 729 37.80 -32.56 -27.74
CA PRO A 729 38.18 -33.92 -28.19
C PRO A 729 37.15 -34.71 -29.02
N SER A 730 36.13 -34.07 -29.62
CA SER A 730 34.89 -34.79 -30.00
C SER A 730 34.14 -34.23 -31.21
N ASN A 731 34.82 -33.94 -32.32
CA ASN A 731 34.38 -34.34 -33.68
C ASN A 731 35.52 -34.06 -34.71
N PRO A 732 35.98 -35.02 -35.54
CA PRO A 732 37.15 -34.79 -36.41
C PRO A 732 36.94 -33.88 -37.63
N GLU A 733 35.70 -33.55 -38.01
CA GLU A 733 35.39 -33.12 -39.38
C GLU A 733 35.63 -31.64 -39.73
N LYS A 734 36.01 -30.78 -38.78
CA LYS A 734 36.44 -29.39 -39.07
C LYS A 734 37.52 -28.92 -38.11
N GLU A 735 38.76 -28.84 -38.58
CA GLU A 735 39.80 -28.09 -37.90
C GLU A 735 39.42 -26.59 -37.94
N ILE A 736 39.28 -25.97 -36.76
CA ILE A 736 38.91 -24.55 -36.65
C ILE A 736 40.08 -23.71 -37.15
N SER A 737 39.91 -23.07 -38.31
CA SER A 737 40.91 -22.15 -38.85
C SER A 737 40.96 -20.88 -38.00
N THR A 738 42.07 -20.69 -37.28
CA THR A 738 42.31 -19.49 -36.46
C THR A 738 42.95 -18.35 -37.25
N SER A 739 43.09 -18.48 -38.57
CA SER A 739 43.84 -17.53 -39.41
C SER A 739 42.91 -16.63 -40.22
N LEU A 740 42.89 -15.32 -39.95
CA LEU A 740 42.09 -14.37 -40.72
C LEU A 740 42.84 -13.92 -41.99
N TYR A 741 42.39 -14.41 -43.16
CA TYR A 741 42.94 -14.00 -44.46
C TYR A 741 42.27 -12.76 -45.05
N THR A 742 40.94 -12.65 -44.95
CA THR A 742 40.17 -11.47 -45.38
C THR A 742 38.99 -11.23 -44.46
N GLY A 743 38.79 -9.99 -43.99
CA GLY A 743 37.67 -9.65 -43.12
C GLY A 743 38.02 -8.59 -42.08
N ALA A 744 37.45 -8.69 -40.88
CA ALA A 744 37.66 -7.73 -39.80
C ALA A 744 37.74 -8.37 -38.40
N ILE A 745 38.56 -7.77 -37.53
CA ILE A 745 38.58 -8.00 -36.09
C ILE A 745 38.27 -6.68 -35.37
N TYR A 746 37.36 -6.72 -34.42
CA TYR A 746 37.11 -5.65 -33.47
C TYR A 746 37.52 -6.11 -32.08
N LEU A 747 38.46 -5.41 -31.46
CA LEU A 747 38.96 -5.71 -30.13
C LEU A 747 38.81 -4.48 -29.25
N VAL A 748 38.15 -4.63 -28.09
CA VAL A 748 37.99 -3.56 -27.09
C VAL A 748 38.57 -4.03 -25.76
N PHE A 749 39.50 -3.27 -25.22
CA PHE A 749 40.22 -3.61 -24.00
C PHE A 749 40.73 -2.36 -23.26
N ASP A 750 40.96 -2.49 -21.95
CA ASP A 750 41.81 -1.56 -21.20
C ASP A 750 43.18 -2.20 -21.01
N ALA A 751 44.26 -1.41 -21.07
CA ALA A 751 45.62 -1.86 -20.79
C ALA A 751 46.14 -1.24 -19.49
N LYS A 752 46.86 -2.04 -18.68
CA LYS A 752 47.49 -1.59 -17.43
C LYS A 752 48.95 -2.05 -17.35
N ASN A 753 49.78 -1.25 -16.68
CA ASN A 753 51.19 -1.54 -16.35
C ASN A 753 52.13 -1.83 -17.55
N ILE A 754 51.76 -1.49 -18.79
CA ILE A 754 52.65 -1.63 -19.95
C ILE A 754 53.78 -0.59 -19.85
N SER A 755 55.01 -1.07 -19.86
CA SER A 755 56.24 -0.32 -19.59
C SER A 755 57.34 -0.71 -20.58
N ASP A 756 58.40 0.11 -20.67
CA ASP A 756 59.54 -0.17 -21.56
C ASP A 756 60.18 -1.53 -21.23
N GLY A 757 60.45 -2.33 -22.27
CA GLY A 757 60.87 -3.73 -22.15
C GLY A 757 59.75 -4.78 -21.99
N ASN A 758 58.54 -4.39 -21.57
CA ASN A 758 57.40 -5.29 -21.41
C ASN A 758 56.38 -5.14 -22.55
N TRP A 759 55.77 -6.26 -22.96
CA TRP A 759 54.80 -6.34 -24.06
C TRP A 759 53.64 -7.28 -23.73
N ILE A 760 52.50 -7.11 -24.40
CA ILE A 760 51.32 -7.98 -24.28
C ILE A 760 50.87 -8.42 -25.67
N ASN A 761 50.58 -9.71 -25.84
CA ASN A 761 49.87 -10.25 -26.99
C ASN A 761 48.39 -9.86 -26.93
N LEU A 762 47.89 -9.20 -27.98
CA LEU A 762 46.46 -8.96 -28.17
C LEU A 762 45.78 -10.14 -28.85
N LEU A 763 46.45 -10.67 -29.87
CA LEU A 763 46.05 -11.83 -30.66
C LEU A 763 47.33 -12.59 -31.00
N ALA A 764 47.39 -13.87 -30.70
CA ALA A 764 48.55 -14.70 -31.03
C ALA A 764 48.18 -16.13 -31.44
N ASP A 765 49.10 -16.75 -32.20
CA ASP A 765 49.07 -18.14 -32.60
C ASP A 765 49.33 -19.12 -31.43
N ARG A 766 49.32 -20.42 -31.74
CA ARG A 766 49.64 -21.50 -30.78
C ARG A 766 51.07 -21.41 -30.18
N LYS A 767 51.96 -20.60 -30.76
CA LYS A 767 53.36 -20.41 -30.34
C LYS A 767 53.62 -19.07 -29.64
N GLY A 768 52.59 -18.24 -29.46
CA GLY A 768 52.70 -16.93 -28.80
C GLY A 768 53.16 -15.78 -29.69
N LYS A 769 53.15 -15.95 -31.02
CA LYS A 769 53.46 -14.92 -32.01
C LYS A 769 52.19 -14.27 -32.56
N GLY A 770 52.20 -12.96 -32.80
CA GLY A 770 51.06 -12.28 -33.41
C GLY A 770 51.09 -10.77 -33.27
N LEU A 771 49.94 -10.19 -32.94
CA LEU A 771 49.76 -8.76 -32.75
C LEU A 771 50.08 -8.36 -31.31
N VAL A 772 51.12 -7.54 -31.13
CA VAL A 772 51.61 -7.13 -29.81
C VAL A 772 51.40 -5.63 -29.56
N ILE A 773 51.18 -5.26 -28.30
CA ILE A 773 51.44 -3.90 -27.82
C ILE A 773 52.78 -3.86 -27.11
N LYS A 774 53.62 -2.93 -27.53
CA LYS A 774 54.94 -2.66 -26.95
C LYS A 774 55.14 -1.16 -26.78
N VAL A 775 55.69 -0.77 -25.63
CA VAL A 775 56.32 0.54 -25.47
C VAL A 775 57.74 0.45 -26.04
N LYS A 776 58.08 1.35 -26.98
CA LYS A 776 59.44 1.49 -27.50
C LYS A 776 59.95 2.90 -27.21
N ASN A 777 60.79 3.04 -26.19
CA ASN A 777 61.42 4.32 -25.92
C ASN A 777 62.38 4.66 -27.07
N SER A 778 62.08 5.71 -27.82
CA SER A 778 62.77 6.05 -29.08
C SER A 778 63.85 7.11 -28.89
N ASP A 779 63.79 7.86 -27.78
CA ASP A 779 64.71 8.93 -27.43
C ASP A 779 65.33 8.67 -26.05
N ASN A 780 66.66 8.64 -25.96
CA ASN A 780 67.39 8.48 -24.70
C ASN A 780 67.21 9.64 -23.70
N ASN A 781 66.43 10.68 -24.05
CA ASN A 781 66.22 11.91 -23.27
C ASN A 781 64.84 12.00 -22.58
N ILE A 782 63.98 10.96 -22.66
CA ILE A 782 62.69 10.95 -21.95
C ILE A 782 62.86 10.29 -20.56
N PRO A 783 62.44 10.93 -19.45
CA PRO A 783 62.61 10.36 -18.11
C PRO A 783 61.89 9.01 -17.95
N LYS A 784 62.57 8.04 -17.32
CA LYS A 784 62.12 6.63 -17.09
C LYS A 784 60.88 6.47 -16.19
N THR A 785 60.08 7.51 -15.97
CA THR A 785 59.03 7.57 -14.93
C THR A 785 57.65 8.01 -15.44
N LYS A 786 57.46 8.23 -16.76
CA LYS A 786 56.11 8.36 -17.34
C LYS A 786 55.58 6.99 -17.76
N GLU A 787 54.35 6.66 -17.37
CA GLU A 787 53.56 5.62 -18.04
C GLU A 787 53.35 6.05 -19.51
N ILE A 788 53.91 5.29 -20.47
CA ILE A 788 53.87 5.65 -21.91
C ILE A 788 52.54 5.18 -22.55
N VAL A 789 51.86 4.21 -21.94
CA VAL A 789 50.48 3.84 -22.26
C VAL A 789 49.55 4.62 -21.31
N GLU A 790 48.84 5.62 -21.84
CA GLU A 790 47.83 6.37 -21.07
C GLU A 790 46.71 5.42 -20.61
N ASN A 791 46.40 5.40 -19.32
CA ASN A 791 45.27 4.63 -18.79
C ASN A 791 43.95 5.06 -19.48
N GLY A 792 43.26 4.10 -20.09
CA GLY A 792 42.04 4.30 -20.87
C GLY A 792 41.63 3.07 -21.67
N THR A 793 40.50 3.18 -22.37
CA THR A 793 39.97 2.13 -23.24
C THR A 793 40.50 2.29 -24.66
N TYR A 794 40.95 1.17 -25.22
CA TYR A 794 41.35 1.03 -26.61
C TYR A 794 40.28 0.25 -27.36
N LEU A 795 39.89 0.74 -28.53
CA LEU A 795 39.08 0.03 -29.51
C LEU A 795 39.87 -0.04 -30.82
N TYR A 796 40.20 -1.24 -31.26
CA TYR A 796 40.90 -1.50 -32.52
C TYR A 796 39.92 -2.12 -33.52
N GLU A 797 39.87 -1.53 -34.70
CA GLU A 797 39.28 -2.10 -35.92
C GLU A 797 40.45 -2.53 -36.81
N ILE A 798 40.64 -3.84 -36.96
CA ILE A 798 41.69 -4.44 -37.78
C ILE A 798 41.01 -5.03 -39.02
N LEU A 799 41.33 -4.51 -40.20
CA LEU A 799 40.79 -4.95 -41.48
C LEU A 799 41.86 -5.75 -42.21
N ALA A 800 41.62 -7.03 -42.44
CA ALA A 800 42.46 -7.91 -43.24
C ALA A 800 42.01 -7.84 -44.71
N GLY A 801 42.89 -7.37 -45.59
CA GLY A 801 42.73 -7.47 -47.04
C GLY A 801 43.81 -8.35 -47.64
N LYS A 802 43.60 -8.81 -48.88
CA LYS A 802 44.45 -9.78 -49.58
C LYS A 802 45.97 -9.52 -49.44
N ASP A 803 46.38 -8.27 -49.57
CA ASP A 803 47.80 -7.86 -49.62
C ASP A 803 48.16 -6.76 -48.59
N SER A 804 47.26 -6.41 -47.66
CA SER A 804 47.55 -5.42 -46.60
C SER A 804 46.62 -5.52 -45.39
N ILE A 805 47.14 -5.22 -44.20
CA ILE A 805 46.35 -5.04 -42.98
C ILE A 805 46.17 -3.54 -42.73
N LYS A 806 44.94 -3.12 -42.37
CA LYS A 806 44.66 -1.74 -41.93
C LYS A 806 44.14 -1.75 -40.50
N VAL A 807 44.81 -1.04 -39.60
CA VAL A 807 44.42 -0.92 -38.20
C VAL A 807 43.96 0.51 -37.92
N ASN A 808 42.68 0.69 -37.58
CA ASN A 808 42.15 1.96 -37.10
C ASN A 808 41.98 1.84 -35.58
N SER A 809 42.70 2.68 -34.84
CA SER A 809 42.78 2.69 -33.39
C SER A 809 42.06 3.91 -32.83
N TYR A 810 41.18 3.67 -31.86
CA TYR A 810 40.41 4.67 -31.14
C TYR A 810 40.75 4.55 -29.67
N PHE A 811 41.34 5.60 -29.10
CA PHE A 811 41.71 5.64 -27.69
C PHE A 811 40.88 6.65 -26.92
N PHE A 812 40.41 6.22 -25.74
CA PHE A 812 39.52 6.95 -24.85
C PHE A 812 40.18 7.05 -23.46
N PRO A 813 40.84 8.16 -23.13
CA PRO A 813 41.57 8.30 -21.86
C PRO A 813 40.62 8.35 -20.67
N THR A 814 40.91 7.61 -19.59
CA THR A 814 40.07 7.55 -18.38
C THR A 814 39.81 8.94 -17.78
N LYS A 815 40.81 9.83 -17.83
CA LYS A 815 40.70 11.20 -17.29
C LYS A 815 39.83 12.13 -18.15
N TYR A 816 39.67 11.84 -19.45
CA TYR A 816 38.94 12.68 -20.40
C TYR A 816 38.21 11.82 -21.47
N PRO A 817 37.23 10.97 -21.12
CA PRO A 817 36.66 9.97 -22.02
C PRO A 817 35.94 10.56 -23.25
N LYS A 818 35.58 11.84 -23.21
CA LYS A 818 35.02 12.58 -24.36
C LYS A 818 36.07 12.98 -25.43
N ARG A 819 37.37 12.91 -25.13
CA ARG A 819 38.47 13.24 -26.06
C ARG A 819 38.99 11.96 -26.73
N VAL A 820 38.49 11.67 -27.93
CA VAL A 820 38.92 10.50 -28.71
C VAL A 820 40.21 10.82 -29.48
N LYS A 821 41.31 10.11 -29.18
CA LYS A 821 42.48 10.09 -30.06
C LYS A 821 42.24 9.02 -31.14
N ARG A 822 42.34 9.39 -32.42
CA ARG A 822 42.23 8.45 -33.55
C ARG A 822 43.58 8.30 -34.22
N LEU A 823 44.03 7.06 -34.43
CA LEU A 823 45.27 6.74 -35.13
C LEU A 823 44.95 5.71 -36.22
N ASN A 824 45.31 5.99 -37.47
CA ASN A 824 45.07 5.10 -38.59
C ASN A 824 46.41 4.60 -39.12
N PHE A 825 46.60 3.28 -39.14
CA PHE A 825 47.80 2.64 -39.65
C PHE A 825 47.42 1.74 -40.82
N LYS A 826 48.15 1.86 -41.94
CA LYS A 826 48.16 0.84 -43.00
C LYS A 826 49.49 0.13 -42.92
N ILE A 827 49.46 -1.20 -42.98
CA ILE A 827 50.62 -2.07 -42.85
C ILE A 827 50.67 -2.93 -44.11
N ASN A 828 51.64 -2.68 -44.98
CA ASN A 828 51.98 -3.58 -46.07
C ASN A 828 53.11 -4.54 -45.61
N PRO A 829 53.26 -5.73 -46.21
CA PRO A 829 54.28 -6.73 -45.82
C PRO A 829 55.75 -6.27 -45.87
N LYS A 830 56.01 -5.08 -46.44
CA LYS A 830 57.35 -4.53 -46.68
C LYS A 830 57.66 -3.28 -45.86
N ASP A 831 56.72 -2.80 -45.03
CA ASP A 831 56.86 -1.55 -44.29
C ASP A 831 57.54 -1.76 -42.93
N THR A 832 58.55 -0.96 -42.60
CA THR A 832 59.05 -0.84 -41.23
C THR A 832 58.02 -0.09 -40.35
N LEU A 833 57.54 -0.77 -39.31
CA LEU A 833 56.38 -0.33 -38.53
C LEU A 833 56.64 0.94 -37.68
N PRO A 834 55.66 1.87 -37.59
CA PRO A 834 55.71 2.99 -36.67
C PRO A 834 55.71 2.57 -35.18
N ASN A 835 56.28 3.44 -34.34
CA ASN A 835 56.87 3.21 -33.00
C ASN A 835 56.07 2.47 -31.89
N PHE A 836 54.90 1.88 -32.14
CA PHE A 836 54.07 1.22 -31.10
C PHE A 836 53.58 -0.19 -31.43
N PHE A 837 53.74 -0.66 -32.68
CA PHE A 837 53.31 -1.99 -33.11
C PHE A 837 54.45 -2.78 -33.73
N THR A 838 54.47 -4.08 -33.47
CA THR A 838 55.29 -5.06 -34.21
C THR A 838 54.37 -6.22 -34.61
N LEU A 839 54.29 -6.51 -35.90
CA LEU A 839 53.71 -7.76 -36.39
C LEU A 839 54.86 -8.70 -36.68
N GLU A 840 54.92 -9.85 -36.00
CA GLU A 840 55.96 -10.83 -36.32
C GLU A 840 55.68 -11.54 -37.66
N TRP A 841 54.41 -11.82 -37.97
CA TRP A 841 53.93 -12.46 -39.20
C TRP A 841 52.74 -11.71 -39.83
N PHE A 842 52.49 -11.94 -41.12
CA PHE A 842 51.41 -11.29 -41.89
C PHE A 842 50.03 -11.94 -41.70
N HIS A 843 49.96 -13.18 -41.19
CA HIS A 843 48.69 -13.84 -40.87
C HIS A 843 48.22 -13.45 -39.46
N LEU A 844 46.96 -13.04 -39.34
CA LEU A 844 46.33 -12.71 -38.06
C LEU A 844 45.74 -13.97 -37.44
N ASP A 845 46.55 -14.65 -36.62
CA ASP A 845 46.11 -15.78 -35.82
C ASP A 845 45.54 -15.33 -34.46
N TRP A 846 44.40 -15.91 -34.06
CA TRP A 846 43.65 -15.54 -32.84
C TRP A 846 43.50 -16.68 -31.81
N TYR A 847 44.42 -17.64 -31.79
CA TYR A 847 44.36 -18.79 -30.87
C TYR A 847 44.38 -18.41 -29.38
N GLN A 848 45.06 -17.33 -29.01
CA GLN A 848 45.08 -16.81 -27.65
C GLN A 848 45.11 -15.27 -27.56
N ILE A 849 44.63 -14.75 -26.43
CA ILE A 849 44.46 -13.32 -26.12
C ILE A 849 45.06 -13.04 -24.74
N GLY A 850 45.79 -11.94 -24.57
CA GLY A 850 46.43 -11.59 -23.29
C GLY A 850 47.89 -12.01 -23.21
N PRO A 851 48.57 -11.75 -22.07
CA PRO A 851 50.02 -11.91 -21.95
C PRO A 851 50.45 -13.34 -22.30
N GLY A 852 51.45 -13.49 -23.17
CA GLY A 852 51.98 -14.81 -23.50
C GLY A 852 52.73 -15.45 -22.32
N GLU A 853 52.92 -16.77 -22.37
CA GLU A 853 53.81 -17.46 -21.43
C GLU A 853 55.23 -16.87 -21.53
N GLN A 854 55.64 -16.13 -20.50
CA GLN A 854 56.90 -15.39 -20.56
C GLN A 854 58.11 -16.32 -20.44
N ASN A 855 58.71 -16.62 -21.59
CA ASN A 855 60.05 -17.20 -21.65
C ASN A 855 61.14 -16.18 -21.27
N LYS A 856 61.30 -15.92 -19.95
CA LYS A 856 62.54 -15.64 -19.18
C LYS A 856 62.31 -14.70 -17.98
N LYS A 857 63.27 -14.78 -17.04
CA LYS A 857 63.26 -14.20 -15.68
C LYS A 857 62.80 -12.73 -15.61
N PRO A 858 62.04 -12.34 -14.57
CA PRO A 858 61.64 -10.95 -14.35
C PRO A 858 62.86 -10.05 -14.08
N GLN A 859 62.94 -8.90 -14.76
CA GLN A 859 63.85 -7.83 -14.36
C GLN A 859 63.37 -7.20 -13.03
N GLN A 860 64.29 -7.06 -12.08
CA GLN A 860 64.01 -6.76 -10.66
C GLN A 860 63.32 -5.42 -10.33
N ASN A 861 62.92 -4.61 -11.33
CA ASN A 861 62.38 -3.26 -11.14
C ASN A 861 60.94 -3.04 -11.67
N ALA A 862 60.27 -4.05 -12.22
CA ALA A 862 58.87 -3.93 -12.64
C ALA A 862 57.92 -4.02 -11.43
N LYS A 863 57.34 -2.90 -10.98
CA LYS A 863 56.53 -2.84 -9.75
C LYS A 863 55.15 -3.53 -9.83
N LYS A 864 54.66 -3.88 -11.03
CA LYS A 864 53.40 -4.63 -11.29
C LYS A 864 53.50 -5.37 -12.63
N GLU A 865 52.83 -6.51 -12.75
CA GLU A 865 52.74 -7.27 -14.01
C GLU A 865 51.87 -6.55 -15.06
N PRO A 866 52.19 -6.67 -16.36
CA PRO A 866 51.38 -6.12 -17.45
C PRO A 866 50.06 -6.89 -17.58
N THR A 867 48.94 -6.19 -17.75
CA THR A 867 47.60 -6.81 -17.72
C THR A 867 46.66 -6.15 -18.73
N ILE A 868 45.76 -6.92 -19.34
CA ILE A 868 44.63 -6.38 -20.13
C ILE A 868 43.31 -6.70 -19.46
N ILE A 869 42.34 -5.80 -19.57
CA ILE A 869 40.93 -6.08 -19.31
C ILE A 869 40.24 -6.22 -20.66
N LEU A 870 39.94 -7.45 -21.05
CA LEU A 870 39.19 -7.74 -22.27
C LEU A 870 37.72 -7.35 -22.08
N LYS A 871 37.24 -6.36 -22.84
CA LYS A 871 35.81 -5.99 -22.87
C LYS A 871 35.09 -6.83 -23.92
N THR A 872 35.59 -6.86 -25.15
CA THR A 872 35.07 -7.74 -26.20
C THR A 872 36.09 -8.02 -27.31
N LEU A 873 35.94 -9.17 -27.96
CA LEU A 873 36.52 -9.51 -29.25
C LEU A 873 35.38 -9.93 -30.19
N ALA A 874 35.32 -9.40 -31.41
CA ALA A 874 34.46 -9.90 -32.48
C ALA A 874 35.26 -10.08 -33.77
N ILE A 875 35.14 -11.25 -34.40
CA ILE A 875 35.84 -11.63 -35.64
C ILE A 875 34.82 -11.91 -36.73
N PHE A 876 35.11 -11.41 -37.93
CA PHE A 876 34.30 -11.57 -39.13
C PHE A 876 35.21 -11.99 -40.30
N ASN A 877 35.12 -13.24 -40.75
CA ASN A 877 35.81 -13.78 -41.94
C ASN A 877 35.12 -13.39 -43.26
N ASP A 878 34.44 -12.24 -43.28
CA ASP A 878 33.68 -11.73 -44.41
C ASP A 878 34.45 -10.61 -45.12
N LYS A 879 34.92 -10.89 -46.34
CA LYS A 879 35.65 -9.95 -47.20
C LYS A 879 34.93 -8.60 -47.40
N SER A 880 33.60 -8.56 -47.33
CA SER A 880 32.83 -7.33 -47.53
C SER A 880 33.01 -6.32 -46.40
N PHE A 881 33.70 -6.67 -45.31
CA PHE A 881 34.20 -5.69 -44.33
C PHE A 881 35.40 -4.86 -44.84
N ALA A 882 36.21 -5.40 -45.75
CA ALA A 882 37.36 -4.70 -46.33
C ALA A 882 37.00 -3.86 -47.57
N GLU A 883 35.82 -4.07 -48.16
CA GLU A 883 35.38 -3.41 -49.40
C GLU A 883 34.89 -1.95 -49.19
N LYS A 884 34.85 -1.13 -50.26
CA LYS A 884 34.51 0.30 -50.17
C LYS A 884 33.11 0.58 -49.61
N GLY A 885 32.12 -0.30 -49.87
CA GLY A 885 30.74 -0.16 -49.37
C GLY A 885 30.57 -0.44 -47.87
N SER A 886 31.60 -0.95 -47.20
CA SER A 886 31.56 -1.38 -45.79
C SER A 886 31.34 -0.26 -44.76
N LEU A 887 31.54 1.01 -45.15
CA LEU A 887 31.63 2.15 -44.22
C LEU A 887 30.41 2.26 -43.29
N THR A 888 29.20 2.01 -43.78
CA THR A 888 27.97 2.07 -42.97
C THR A 888 27.93 0.99 -41.90
N LYS A 889 28.16 -0.29 -42.27
CA LYS A 889 28.17 -1.40 -41.30
C LYS A 889 29.27 -1.29 -40.26
N ARG A 890 30.48 -0.88 -40.69
CA ARG A 890 31.61 -0.65 -39.78
C ARG A 890 31.37 0.52 -38.83
N SER A 891 30.73 1.59 -39.32
CA SER A 891 30.31 2.71 -38.47
C SER A 891 29.23 2.32 -37.46
N GLU A 892 28.28 1.45 -37.81
CA GLU A 892 27.29 0.96 -36.85
C GLU A 892 27.96 0.13 -35.73
N LEU A 893 28.85 -0.79 -36.10
CA LEU A 893 29.65 -1.59 -35.16
C LEU A 893 30.47 -0.70 -34.22
N ILE A 894 31.34 0.17 -34.74
CA ILE A 894 32.20 1.04 -33.92
C ILE A 894 31.37 1.91 -32.98
N ASN A 895 30.30 2.54 -33.47
CA ASN A 895 29.42 3.34 -32.62
C ASN A 895 28.73 2.48 -31.55
N GLY A 896 28.38 1.22 -31.86
CA GLY A 896 27.83 0.25 -30.92
C GLY A 896 28.80 -0.16 -29.82
N LEU A 897 30.04 -0.48 -30.20
CA LEU A 897 31.12 -0.81 -29.28
C LEU A 897 31.42 0.37 -28.33
N ILE A 898 31.53 1.58 -28.87
CA ILE A 898 31.73 2.81 -28.08
C ILE A 898 30.57 3.05 -27.11
N ARG A 899 29.31 2.86 -27.55
CA ARG A 899 28.14 3.04 -26.67
C ARG A 899 28.11 2.09 -25.48
N ASN A 900 28.58 0.85 -25.63
CA ASN A 900 28.43 -0.17 -24.59
C ASN A 900 29.66 -0.34 -23.68
N TYR A 901 30.87 -0.24 -24.25
CA TYR A 901 32.13 -0.58 -23.55
C TYR A 901 33.02 0.63 -23.21
N VAL A 902 32.69 1.82 -23.74
CA VAL A 902 33.46 3.06 -23.52
C VAL A 902 32.63 4.13 -22.80
N LYS A 903 31.35 4.29 -23.17
CA LYS A 903 30.46 5.31 -22.58
C LYS A 903 29.72 4.79 -21.34
N LYS A 904 30.37 4.86 -20.17
CA LYS A 904 29.70 4.84 -18.85
C LYS A 904 30.30 5.92 -17.96
#